data_AF-A0A7J9QMX0-F1
#
_entry.id   AF-A0A7J9QMX0-F1
#
_cell.length_a   1.000
_cell.length_b   1.000
_cell.length_c   1.000
_cell.angle_alpha   90.00
_cell.angle_beta   90.00
_cell.angle_gamma   90.00
#
_symmetry.space_group_name_H-M   'P 1'
#
loop_
_entity.id
_entity.type
_entity.pdbx_description
1 polymer ?
#
loop_
_entity_poly.entity_id
_entity_poly.type
_entity_poly.pdbx_seq_one_letter_code
_entity_poly.pdbx_strand_id
1 'polypeptide(L)'
;MKLQIIFSSIILISSLVVLLELFDQENDLKLYLENSVPFVGSEIPKMDGIDGKGVKIAVIDTGVDFNHPDLLGWGPDGKVVGGHNFIQEGELPMDNNGHGTQVAGVIAADGQVKGIAPKAKILAYKVSEDGDAVSSDLIIKAIERAIEDGANIINISLGVNKTNIEIDEAVTKALEKEIFVVTAAGNDGPGNGTIGSPGKNFGSVTVGATYNNLTSSLVATLEVNEKPYTVIPMVGSASLDEPIKGQIIFGGYGKQKELSGMEVADSILLVERGSDVEGELLYFSIKEENAANAGARALIVYNNEPGIFLGELTHEFVEPGYQPRIPVVSIDREEGLEIKEIIQEENFASLNLFFNPDFVAHFSSRGPVSPFYIKPDIVAPGAYINTTQNNGDYNFTSGTSYAAPHVSGAAALLIQKNPNIHHHEIKSLLLTTSEPVSDAYGQEFSLKDAGAGRLNIARAYEATLIIQPPHFVMNLSSEKPIEEQVLELKSLNDSLNNIDVSFEGPDFIQFSNFREGNNLKIRMNALEEKFGDYEGRIIVNQNEDRYVIPFLLHYTEASISTSQQDGTLSFEIYHPEEWSFAKISVTNSKDGSTETISTNPGKLSTMNVYQNGEYWIQTSVKTEEDSFDAFDVIEVNSVLPGTVKPFDWFGLPEKQIGIIAIVAIVMGLVGLKISRIKQV
;
A
#
# COMPACT_ATOMS: atom_id res chain seq x y z
N MET A 1 54.69 -17.86 -50.52
CA MET A 1 54.00 -16.56 -50.57
C MET A 1 52.48 -16.68 -50.73
N LYS A 2 51.94 -17.29 -51.81
CA LYS A 2 50.48 -17.35 -52.02
C LYS A 2 49.69 -18.06 -50.91
N LEU A 3 50.22 -19.15 -50.33
CA LEU A 3 49.52 -19.89 -49.26
C LEU A 3 49.49 -19.13 -47.92
N GLN A 4 50.56 -18.39 -47.58
CA GLN A 4 50.61 -17.56 -46.38
C GLN A 4 49.65 -16.38 -46.46
N ILE A 5 49.53 -15.76 -47.65
CA ILE A 5 48.57 -14.67 -47.86
C ILE A 5 47.13 -15.18 -47.68
N ILE A 6 46.80 -16.36 -48.23
CA ILE A 6 45.48 -16.97 -48.07
C ILE A 6 45.19 -17.29 -46.60
N PHE A 7 46.16 -17.87 -45.88
CA PHE A 7 45.99 -18.23 -44.48
C PHE A 7 45.84 -16.98 -43.58
N SER A 8 46.63 -15.93 -43.83
CA SER A 8 46.50 -14.65 -43.14
C SER A 8 45.17 -13.95 -43.45
N SER A 9 44.67 -14.04 -44.70
CA SER A 9 43.36 -13.50 -45.06
C SER A 9 42.21 -14.27 -44.39
N ILE A 10 42.30 -15.60 -44.27
CA ILE A 10 41.30 -16.40 -43.58
C ILE A 10 41.29 -16.07 -42.08
N ILE A 11 42.45 -15.91 -41.44
CA ILE A 11 42.55 -15.49 -40.03
C ILE A 11 42.01 -14.08 -39.85
N LEU A 12 42.29 -13.15 -40.78
CA LEU A 12 41.77 -11.79 -40.71
C LEU A 12 40.25 -11.76 -40.89
N ILE A 13 39.70 -12.56 -41.81
CA ILE A 13 38.24 -12.64 -42.03
C ILE A 13 37.57 -13.32 -40.84
N SER A 14 38.14 -14.40 -40.29
CA SER A 14 37.57 -15.08 -39.12
C SER A 14 37.69 -14.24 -37.85
N SER A 15 38.79 -13.51 -37.65
CA SER A 15 38.88 -12.54 -36.56
C SER A 15 37.96 -11.33 -36.76
N LEU A 16 37.69 -10.91 -38.01
CA LEU A 16 36.71 -9.87 -38.32
C LEU A 16 35.27 -10.37 -38.13
N VAL A 17 34.98 -11.64 -38.43
CA VAL A 17 33.69 -12.29 -38.13
C VAL A 17 33.47 -12.42 -36.63
N VAL A 18 34.49 -12.83 -35.88
CA VAL A 18 34.45 -12.85 -34.40
C VAL A 18 34.36 -11.43 -33.82
N LEU A 19 35.01 -10.44 -34.45
CA LEU A 19 34.85 -9.03 -34.06
C LEU A 19 33.44 -8.51 -34.42
N LEU A 20 32.86 -8.93 -35.55
CA LEU A 20 31.51 -8.59 -35.97
C LEU A 20 30.46 -9.28 -35.07
N GLU A 21 30.72 -10.49 -34.58
CA GLU A 21 29.92 -11.15 -33.53
C GLU A 21 30.09 -10.45 -32.17
N LEU A 22 31.22 -9.79 -31.90
CA LEU A 22 31.42 -8.93 -30.72
C LEU A 22 30.86 -7.51 -30.89
N PHE A 23 30.47 -7.11 -32.12
CA PHE A 23 29.94 -5.79 -32.47
C PHE A 23 28.48 -5.82 -32.96
N ASP A 24 27.88 -7.00 -33.10
CA ASP A 24 26.44 -7.13 -33.01
C ASP A 24 26.14 -6.89 -31.54
N GLN A 25 25.60 -5.70 -31.26
CA GLN A 25 25.19 -5.34 -29.93
C GLN A 25 24.38 -6.50 -29.36
N GLU A 26 24.78 -6.98 -28.18
CA GLU A 26 23.87 -7.50 -27.18
C GLU A 26 22.75 -6.47 -26.97
N ASN A 27 21.82 -6.39 -27.91
CA ASN A 27 20.41 -6.23 -27.61
C ASN A 27 19.93 -7.61 -27.14
N ASP A 28 20.58 -8.11 -26.07
CA ASP A 28 19.89 -8.95 -25.13
C ASP A 28 18.71 -8.09 -24.68
N LEU A 29 17.54 -8.44 -25.20
CA LEU A 29 16.25 -7.92 -24.80
C LEU A 29 16.08 -8.39 -23.35
N LYS A 30 16.73 -7.65 -22.43
CA LYS A 30 16.68 -7.86 -20.99
C LYS A 30 15.22 -8.05 -20.62
N LEU A 31 14.92 -9.21 -20.07
CA LEU A 31 13.66 -9.59 -19.44
C LEU A 31 13.02 -8.37 -18.75
N TYR A 32 12.01 -7.77 -19.39
CA TYR A 32 11.31 -6.57 -18.90
C TYR A 32 10.31 -6.90 -17.77
N LEU A 33 10.62 -7.86 -16.89
CA LEU A 33 9.73 -8.33 -15.82
C LEU A 33 10.40 -8.32 -14.43
N GLU A 34 11.35 -7.39 -14.24
CA GLU A 34 12.00 -7.05 -12.94
C GLU A 34 11.68 -5.60 -12.48
N ASN A 35 10.73 -4.91 -13.13
CA ASN A 35 10.75 -3.43 -13.13
C ASN A 35 10.02 -2.72 -11.98
N SER A 36 9.36 -3.37 -11.00
CA SER A 36 8.73 -2.61 -9.89
C SER A 36 9.78 -1.86 -9.06
N VAL A 37 10.96 -2.48 -8.90
CA VAL A 37 12.12 -1.99 -8.16
C VAL A 37 12.78 -0.80 -8.90
N PRO A 38 13.09 -0.88 -10.21
CA PRO A 38 13.43 0.29 -11.03
C PRO A 38 12.33 1.36 -11.09
N PHE A 39 11.07 0.97 -11.11
CA PHE A 39 9.95 1.89 -11.31
C PHE A 39 9.81 2.90 -10.17
N VAL A 40 10.01 2.46 -8.93
CA VAL A 40 10.06 3.37 -7.78
C VAL A 40 11.42 4.07 -7.64
N GLY A 41 12.36 3.90 -8.58
CA GLY A 41 13.64 4.63 -8.60
C GLY A 41 14.73 4.07 -7.69
N SER A 42 14.67 2.78 -7.31
CA SER A 42 15.69 2.18 -6.42
C SER A 42 17.10 2.07 -7.04
N GLU A 43 17.22 2.25 -8.36
CA GLU A 43 18.51 2.16 -9.06
C GLU A 43 19.45 3.32 -8.71
N ILE A 44 18.91 4.51 -8.42
CA ILE A 44 19.72 5.69 -8.06
C ILE A 44 20.54 5.44 -6.78
N PRO A 45 19.95 5.04 -5.63
CA PRO A 45 20.73 4.64 -4.45
C PRO A 45 21.78 3.55 -4.73
N LYS A 46 21.42 2.54 -5.54
CA LYS A 46 22.32 1.41 -5.84
C LYS A 46 23.56 1.84 -6.63
N MET A 47 23.43 2.82 -7.52
CA MET A 47 24.58 3.39 -8.24
C MET A 47 25.61 4.00 -7.29
N ASP A 48 25.17 4.50 -6.14
CA ASP A 48 26.03 5.04 -5.07
C ASP A 48 26.47 3.97 -4.04
N GLY A 49 26.18 2.69 -4.30
CA GLY A 49 26.51 1.58 -3.40
C GLY A 49 25.61 1.48 -2.15
N ILE A 50 24.42 2.09 -2.21
CA ILE A 50 23.39 2.01 -1.18
C ILE A 50 22.40 0.91 -1.57
N ASP A 51 22.41 -0.18 -0.80
CA ASP A 51 21.72 -1.44 -1.12
C ASP A 51 21.06 -2.08 0.12
N GLY A 52 20.96 -1.36 1.24
CA GLY A 52 20.39 -1.80 2.51
C GLY A 52 21.40 -2.38 3.50
N LYS A 53 22.69 -2.37 3.18
CA LYS A 53 23.72 -2.97 4.04
C LYS A 53 23.72 -2.37 5.45
N GLY A 54 23.69 -3.25 6.45
CA GLY A 54 23.74 -2.87 7.87
C GLY A 54 22.37 -2.64 8.51
N VAL A 55 21.29 -2.70 7.74
CA VAL A 55 19.92 -2.53 8.23
C VAL A 55 19.27 -3.89 8.50
N LYS A 56 18.62 -4.02 9.67
CA LYS A 56 17.79 -5.19 10.03
C LYS A 56 16.30 -4.85 9.90
N ILE A 57 15.58 -5.67 9.17
CA ILE A 57 14.16 -5.49 8.88
C ILE A 57 13.39 -6.69 9.42
N ALA A 58 12.49 -6.43 10.36
CA ALA A 58 11.57 -7.42 10.88
C ALA A 58 10.41 -7.62 9.92
N VAL A 59 10.15 -8.87 9.54
CA VAL A 59 9.01 -9.29 8.72
C VAL A 59 8.07 -10.07 9.65
N ILE A 60 6.94 -9.47 10.01
CA ILE A 60 5.89 -10.09 10.81
C ILE A 60 4.87 -10.69 9.85
N ASP A 61 4.96 -12.00 9.60
CA ASP A 61 4.24 -12.66 8.52
C ASP A 61 4.06 -14.19 8.76
N THR A 62 3.95 -15.02 7.72
CA THR A 62 3.84 -16.49 7.77
C THR A 62 5.16 -17.23 7.99
N GLY A 63 6.26 -16.49 8.16
CA GLY A 63 7.63 -17.02 8.24
C GLY A 63 8.48 -16.54 7.06
N VAL A 64 9.70 -17.09 6.93
CA VAL A 64 10.54 -16.88 5.73
C VAL A 64 11.25 -18.18 5.37
N ASP A 65 11.17 -18.59 4.10
CA ASP A 65 11.98 -19.68 3.55
C ASP A 65 13.44 -19.24 3.33
N PHE A 66 14.25 -19.38 4.37
CA PHE A 66 15.69 -19.10 4.33
C PHE A 66 16.52 -20.16 3.61
N ASN A 67 15.89 -21.17 2.97
CA ASN A 67 16.56 -22.05 2.01
C ASN A 67 16.42 -21.54 0.56
N HIS A 68 15.55 -20.57 0.32
CA HIS A 68 15.43 -19.93 -0.98
C HIS A 68 16.77 -19.32 -1.41
N PRO A 69 17.24 -19.54 -2.66
CA PRO A 69 18.55 -19.04 -3.13
C PRO A 69 18.75 -17.53 -2.90
N ASP A 70 17.72 -16.74 -3.18
CA ASP A 70 17.77 -15.27 -3.04
C ASP A 70 17.63 -14.77 -1.59
N LEU A 71 17.20 -15.63 -0.66
CA LEU A 71 17.06 -15.33 0.78
C LEU A 71 17.92 -16.27 1.63
N LEU A 72 18.97 -16.83 1.05
CA LEU A 72 19.68 -17.97 1.61
C LEU A 72 20.37 -17.65 2.94
N GLY A 73 20.19 -18.56 3.90
CA GLY A 73 20.96 -18.64 5.13
C GLY A 73 20.20 -18.16 6.36
N TRP A 74 20.30 -18.95 7.42
CA TRP A 74 19.75 -18.70 8.75
C TRP A 74 20.86 -18.47 9.78
N GLY A 75 20.60 -17.55 10.72
CA GLY A 75 21.51 -17.21 11.82
C GLY A 75 22.42 -16.01 11.50
N PRO A 76 23.35 -15.64 12.38
CA PRO A 76 24.06 -14.35 12.33
C PRO A 76 24.73 -14.01 11.00
N ASP A 77 25.19 -15.02 10.24
CA ASP A 77 25.86 -14.85 8.95
C ASP A 77 24.90 -14.96 7.74
N GLY A 78 23.67 -15.45 7.95
CA GLY A 78 22.66 -15.67 6.93
C GLY A 78 21.96 -14.40 6.45
N LYS A 79 21.12 -14.51 5.41
CA LYS A 79 20.19 -13.43 5.05
C LYS A 79 19.17 -13.19 6.15
N VAL A 80 18.61 -14.28 6.68
CA VAL A 80 17.66 -14.27 7.79
C VAL A 80 18.48 -14.46 9.08
N VAL A 81 18.73 -13.35 9.77
CA VAL A 81 19.70 -13.30 10.87
C VAL A 81 19.14 -13.82 12.21
N GLY A 82 17.83 -13.96 12.28
CA GLY A 82 17.10 -14.44 13.45
C GLY A 82 15.60 -14.34 13.24
N GLY A 83 14.85 -14.56 14.32
CA GLY A 83 13.39 -14.60 14.24
C GLY A 83 12.78 -15.48 15.31
N HIS A 84 11.44 -15.58 15.29
CA HIS A 84 10.69 -16.42 16.21
C HIS A 84 9.43 -16.99 15.57
N ASN A 85 9.10 -18.24 15.87
CA ASN A 85 7.82 -18.85 15.53
C ASN A 85 6.86 -18.74 16.72
N PHE A 86 5.87 -17.86 16.61
CA PHE A 86 4.87 -17.65 17.65
C PHE A 86 3.67 -18.59 17.55
N ILE A 87 3.53 -19.33 16.44
CA ILE A 87 2.51 -20.38 16.30
C ILE A 87 2.96 -21.65 17.02
N GLN A 88 4.22 -22.03 16.81
CA GLN A 88 4.80 -23.23 17.38
C GLN A 88 6.13 -22.91 18.06
N GLU A 89 6.07 -22.67 19.37
CA GLU A 89 7.24 -22.33 20.17
C GLU A 89 8.33 -23.42 20.08
N GLY A 90 9.57 -22.97 19.87
CA GLY A 90 10.74 -23.84 19.78
C GLY A 90 11.09 -24.30 18.36
N GLU A 91 10.22 -24.07 17.38
CA GLU A 91 10.53 -24.29 15.97
C GLU A 91 11.07 -23.03 15.28
N LEU A 92 11.76 -23.22 14.16
CA LEU A 92 12.24 -22.11 13.33
C LEU A 92 11.04 -21.45 12.62
N PRO A 93 11.09 -20.13 12.32
CA PRO A 93 10.03 -19.42 11.60
C PRO A 93 10.08 -19.71 10.09
N MET A 94 10.10 -20.99 9.72
CA MET A 94 10.07 -21.43 8.33
C MET A 94 8.69 -21.11 7.73
N ASP A 95 8.71 -20.56 6.52
CA ASP A 95 7.47 -20.32 5.79
C ASP A 95 7.02 -21.59 5.08
N ASN A 96 5.80 -22.04 5.38
CA ASN A 96 5.18 -23.18 4.69
C ASN A 96 4.08 -22.70 3.71
N ASN A 97 3.72 -21.42 3.75
CA ASN A 97 2.69 -20.81 2.94
C ASN A 97 3.29 -20.10 1.70
N GLY A 98 4.31 -19.29 1.93
CA GLY A 98 5.02 -18.53 0.91
C GLY A 98 4.78 -17.02 0.98
N HIS A 99 3.71 -16.56 1.62
CA HIS A 99 3.41 -15.12 1.71
C HIS A 99 4.56 -14.32 2.37
N GLY A 100 5.07 -14.77 3.52
CA GLY A 100 6.17 -14.12 4.21
C GLY A 100 7.50 -14.20 3.44
N THR A 101 7.77 -15.31 2.74
CA THR A 101 8.89 -15.43 1.79
C THR A 101 8.76 -14.39 0.67
N GLN A 102 7.59 -14.25 0.05
CA GLN A 102 7.31 -13.26 -1.00
C GLN A 102 7.54 -11.83 -0.52
N VAL A 103 7.04 -11.49 0.68
CA VAL A 103 7.24 -10.18 1.32
C VAL A 103 8.74 -9.92 1.56
N ALA A 104 9.45 -10.88 2.16
CA ALA A 104 10.90 -10.76 2.38
C ALA A 104 11.68 -10.63 1.07
N GLY A 105 11.21 -11.26 0.00
CA GLY A 105 11.77 -11.16 -1.34
C GLY A 105 11.74 -9.74 -1.91
N VAL A 106 10.58 -9.07 -1.83
CA VAL A 106 10.42 -7.67 -2.28
C VAL A 106 11.37 -6.74 -1.52
N ILE A 107 11.62 -7.02 -0.24
CA ILE A 107 12.52 -6.23 0.59
C ILE A 107 13.99 -6.50 0.23
N ALA A 108 14.44 -7.76 0.30
CA ALA A 108 15.86 -8.09 0.44
C ALA A 108 16.33 -9.31 -0.37
N ALA A 109 15.55 -9.79 -1.36
CA ALA A 109 16.05 -10.79 -2.30
C ALA A 109 17.36 -10.32 -2.96
N ASP A 110 18.33 -11.22 -3.09
CA ASP A 110 19.69 -10.91 -3.57
C ASP A 110 20.22 -12.05 -4.44
N GLY A 111 19.44 -12.40 -5.46
CA GLY A 111 19.81 -13.43 -6.42
C GLY A 111 19.14 -13.19 -7.77
N GLN A 112 18.30 -14.13 -8.20
CA GLN A 112 17.60 -14.04 -9.48
C GLN A 112 16.64 -12.84 -9.52
N VAL A 113 15.83 -12.66 -8.48
CA VAL A 113 15.13 -11.40 -8.24
C VAL A 113 15.89 -10.58 -7.22
N LYS A 114 15.83 -9.26 -7.38
CA LYS A 114 16.46 -8.32 -6.45
C LYS A 114 15.39 -7.49 -5.76
N GLY A 115 15.38 -7.55 -4.44
CA GLY A 115 14.55 -6.67 -3.63
C GLY A 115 15.01 -5.22 -3.73
N ILE A 116 14.25 -4.32 -3.10
CA ILE A 116 14.60 -2.90 -3.02
C ILE A 116 15.92 -2.67 -2.28
N ALA A 117 16.17 -3.44 -1.22
CA ALA A 117 17.34 -3.37 -0.35
C ALA A 117 18.06 -4.74 -0.24
N PRO A 118 18.73 -5.22 -1.31
CA PRO A 118 19.28 -6.57 -1.38
C PRO A 118 20.27 -6.94 -0.28
N LYS A 119 20.99 -5.99 0.33
CA LYS A 119 21.96 -6.27 1.40
C LYS A 119 21.42 -6.04 2.82
N ALA A 120 20.14 -5.69 2.96
CA ALA A 120 19.47 -5.72 4.24
C ALA A 120 19.38 -7.14 4.80
N LYS A 121 19.26 -7.24 6.12
CA LYS A 121 19.09 -8.50 6.86
C LYS A 121 17.66 -8.62 7.36
N ILE A 122 17.12 -9.85 7.33
CA ILE A 122 15.73 -10.12 7.73
C ILE A 122 15.68 -10.74 9.13
N LEU A 123 14.74 -10.27 9.95
CA LEU A 123 14.28 -10.94 11.17
C LEU A 123 12.89 -11.52 10.88
N ALA A 124 12.76 -12.84 10.89
CA ALA A 124 11.52 -13.52 10.50
C ALA A 124 10.62 -13.81 11.72
N TYR A 125 9.44 -13.20 11.81
CA TYR A 125 8.49 -13.46 12.88
C TYR A 125 7.23 -14.10 12.32
N LYS A 126 7.09 -15.40 12.55
CA LYS A 126 5.95 -16.18 12.08
C LYS A 126 4.80 -16.04 13.08
N VAL A 127 3.71 -15.40 12.64
CA VAL A 127 2.49 -15.16 13.43
C VAL A 127 1.24 -15.76 12.79
N SER A 128 1.35 -16.34 11.59
CA SER A 128 0.28 -17.07 10.90
C SER A 128 0.83 -18.30 10.17
N GLU A 129 -0.02 -19.32 9.96
CA GLU A 129 0.30 -20.48 9.12
C GLU A 129 -0.19 -20.32 7.68
N ASP A 130 -1.31 -19.65 7.47
CA ASP A 130 -2.01 -19.55 6.18
C ASP A 130 -2.01 -18.13 5.60
N GLY A 131 -1.53 -17.13 6.35
CA GLY A 131 -1.54 -15.72 5.95
C GLY A 131 -2.88 -15.04 6.22
N ASP A 132 -3.88 -15.77 6.68
CA ASP A 132 -5.21 -15.27 7.00
C ASP A 132 -5.42 -15.19 8.52
N ALA A 133 -6.41 -14.36 8.94
CA ALA A 133 -6.94 -14.28 10.30
C ALA A 133 -5.92 -14.43 11.45
N VAL A 134 -5.10 -13.39 11.67
CA VAL A 134 -4.04 -13.42 12.71
C VAL A 134 -4.55 -12.96 14.07
N SER A 135 -4.15 -13.69 15.11
CA SER A 135 -4.38 -13.27 16.50
C SER A 135 -3.62 -11.98 16.80
N SER A 136 -4.35 -10.96 17.27
CA SER A 136 -3.77 -9.67 17.67
C SER A 136 -2.67 -9.83 18.73
N ASP A 137 -2.81 -10.81 19.63
CA ASP A 137 -1.84 -11.10 20.69
C ASP A 137 -0.48 -11.57 20.12
N LEU A 138 -0.49 -12.29 18.99
CA LEU A 138 0.75 -12.73 18.33
C LEU A 138 1.43 -11.59 17.58
N ILE A 139 0.66 -10.70 16.95
CA ILE A 139 1.19 -9.48 16.31
C ILE A 139 1.90 -8.63 17.36
N ILE A 140 1.24 -8.39 18.51
CA ILE A 140 1.82 -7.59 19.62
C ILE A 140 3.13 -8.22 20.10
N LYS A 141 3.14 -9.53 20.40
CA LYS A 141 4.37 -10.23 20.83
C LYS A 141 5.49 -10.16 19.78
N ALA A 142 5.15 -10.24 18.51
CA ALA A 142 6.12 -10.12 17.43
C ALA A 142 6.70 -8.71 17.33
N ILE A 143 5.90 -7.67 17.49
CA ILE A 143 6.38 -6.27 17.55
C ILE A 143 7.31 -6.09 18.74
N GLU A 144 6.91 -6.54 19.94
CA GLU A 144 7.75 -6.43 21.14
C GLU A 144 9.08 -7.17 20.96
N ARG A 145 9.05 -8.36 20.37
CA ARG A 145 10.26 -9.12 20.10
C ARG A 145 11.15 -8.46 19.04
N ALA A 146 10.57 -7.85 18.01
CA ALA A 146 11.33 -7.10 17.02
C ALA A 146 12.05 -5.88 17.63
N ILE A 147 11.43 -5.22 18.61
CA ILE A 147 12.07 -4.15 19.39
C ILE A 147 13.27 -4.71 20.18
N GLU A 148 13.09 -5.84 20.88
CA GLU A 148 14.15 -6.48 21.67
C GLU A 148 15.33 -6.95 20.82
N ASP A 149 15.05 -7.52 19.65
CA ASP A 149 16.07 -7.98 18.70
C ASP A 149 16.73 -6.81 17.93
N GLY A 150 16.30 -5.57 18.20
CA GLY A 150 16.87 -4.33 17.69
C GLY A 150 16.68 -4.16 16.20
N ALA A 151 15.48 -4.45 15.68
CA ALA A 151 15.12 -4.13 14.30
C ALA A 151 15.23 -2.62 14.04
N ASN A 152 15.65 -2.24 12.84
CA ASN A 152 15.60 -0.84 12.39
C ASN A 152 14.24 -0.51 11.78
N ILE A 153 13.63 -1.51 11.13
CA ILE A 153 12.36 -1.41 10.42
C ILE A 153 11.50 -2.60 10.79
N ILE A 154 10.19 -2.40 10.99
CA ILE A 154 9.19 -3.47 11.11
C ILE A 154 8.21 -3.35 9.94
N ASN A 155 8.14 -4.39 9.11
CA ASN A 155 7.12 -4.54 8.07
C ASN A 155 6.02 -5.48 8.60
N ILE A 156 4.79 -4.96 8.64
CA ILE A 156 3.60 -5.72 9.05
C ILE A 156 2.64 -5.80 7.86
N SER A 157 2.64 -6.95 7.18
CA SER A 157 1.77 -7.22 6.03
C SER A 157 0.51 -8.01 6.41
N LEU A 158 0.09 -7.90 7.69
CA LEU A 158 -1.06 -8.60 8.28
C LEU A 158 -1.76 -7.65 9.26
N GLY A 159 -3.05 -7.87 9.51
CA GLY A 159 -3.82 -7.02 10.40
C GLY A 159 -5.24 -7.49 10.63
N VAL A 160 -6.03 -6.62 11.25
CA VAL A 160 -7.46 -6.79 11.43
C VAL A 160 -8.21 -5.66 10.74
N ASN A 161 -9.32 -5.96 10.09
CA ASN A 161 -10.17 -4.98 9.38
C ASN A 161 -11.00 -4.09 10.32
N LYS A 162 -10.56 -3.90 11.56
CA LYS A 162 -11.22 -3.11 12.60
C LYS A 162 -10.18 -2.38 13.44
N THR A 163 -10.63 -1.44 14.26
CA THR A 163 -9.74 -0.78 15.24
C THR A 163 -9.32 -1.78 16.33
N ASN A 164 -8.02 -1.82 16.62
CA ASN A 164 -7.44 -2.54 17.75
C ASN A 164 -6.37 -1.67 18.43
N ILE A 165 -6.75 -1.10 19.59
CA ILE A 165 -5.93 -0.15 20.35
C ILE A 165 -4.62 -0.81 20.83
N GLU A 166 -4.64 -2.08 21.26
CA GLU A 166 -3.46 -2.76 21.80
C GLU A 166 -2.37 -2.96 20.72
N ILE A 167 -2.79 -3.25 19.48
CA ILE A 167 -1.87 -3.32 18.35
C ILE A 167 -1.27 -1.94 18.06
N ASP A 168 -2.12 -0.90 18.02
CA ASP A 168 -1.68 0.45 17.70
C ASP A 168 -0.73 1.00 18.79
N GLU A 169 -0.95 0.68 20.07
CA GLU A 169 -0.04 0.99 21.18
C GLU A 169 1.31 0.28 21.04
N ALA A 170 1.33 -0.99 20.63
CA ALA A 170 2.57 -1.72 20.37
C ALA A 170 3.37 -1.09 19.22
N VAL A 171 2.69 -0.64 18.15
CA VAL A 171 3.32 0.10 17.05
C VAL A 171 3.88 1.44 17.55
N THR A 172 3.11 2.20 18.33
CA THR A 172 3.60 3.46 18.93
C THR A 172 4.84 3.23 19.79
N LYS A 173 4.88 2.16 20.59
CA LYS A 173 6.05 1.78 21.40
C LYS A 173 7.28 1.48 20.54
N ALA A 174 7.12 0.88 19.35
CA ALA A 174 8.23 0.66 18.42
C ALA A 174 8.75 2.00 17.84
N LEU A 175 7.85 2.91 17.46
CA LEU A 175 8.21 4.23 16.95
C LEU A 175 8.97 5.06 18.00
N GLU A 176 8.54 5.02 19.27
CA GLU A 176 9.25 5.65 20.41
C GLU A 176 10.67 5.09 20.64
N LYS A 177 10.99 3.93 20.06
CA LYS A 177 12.32 3.32 20.07
C LYS A 177 13.12 3.62 18.79
N GLU A 178 12.69 4.60 17.99
CA GLU A 178 13.29 4.99 16.71
C GLU A 178 13.26 3.87 15.66
N ILE A 179 12.29 2.96 15.77
CA ILE A 179 12.08 1.89 14.79
C ILE A 179 11.02 2.36 13.79
N PHE A 180 11.35 2.33 12.50
CA PHE A 180 10.42 2.71 11.45
C PHE A 180 9.41 1.58 11.20
N VAL A 181 8.11 1.86 11.27
CA VAL A 181 7.06 0.85 11.11
C VAL A 181 6.27 1.08 9.83
N VAL A 182 6.18 0.04 9.00
CA VAL A 182 5.43 0.02 7.75
C VAL A 182 4.29 -0.99 7.85
N THR A 183 3.10 -0.57 7.46
CA THR A 183 1.88 -1.39 7.54
C THR A 183 1.20 -1.44 6.18
N ALA A 184 0.70 -2.62 5.80
CA ALA A 184 -0.17 -2.74 4.63
C ALA A 184 -1.54 -2.09 4.94
N ALA A 185 -2.14 -1.39 3.97
CA ALA A 185 -3.44 -0.75 4.15
C ALA A 185 -4.61 -1.74 4.31
N GLY A 186 -4.50 -2.92 3.68
CA GLY A 186 -5.56 -3.93 3.59
C GLY A 186 -6.08 -4.09 2.17
N ASN A 187 -6.80 -5.20 1.92
CA ASN A 187 -7.33 -5.56 0.61
C ASN A 187 -8.88 -5.53 0.55
N ASP A 188 -9.52 -4.73 1.42
CA ASP A 188 -10.98 -4.62 1.56
C ASP A 188 -11.57 -3.44 0.74
N GLY A 189 -10.79 -2.84 -0.15
CA GLY A 189 -11.25 -1.79 -1.07
C GLY A 189 -12.28 -2.30 -2.10
N PRO A 190 -12.92 -1.39 -2.88
CA PRO A 190 -12.70 0.05 -2.97
C PRO A 190 -13.62 0.88 -2.04
N GLY A 191 -14.23 0.25 -1.03
CA GLY A 191 -15.07 0.96 -0.06
C GLY A 191 -14.27 1.96 0.77
N ASN A 192 -14.86 3.11 1.12
CA ASN A 192 -14.28 4.05 2.07
C ASN A 192 -14.20 3.43 3.48
N GLY A 193 -13.21 3.84 4.27
CA GLY A 193 -13.09 3.47 5.69
C GLY A 193 -12.77 1.99 5.93
N THR A 194 -12.03 1.39 5.01
CA THR A 194 -11.71 -0.05 4.97
C THR A 194 -10.32 -0.37 5.53
N ILE A 195 -9.55 0.65 5.94
CA ILE A 195 -8.26 0.48 6.63
C ILE A 195 -8.50 0.18 8.12
N GLY A 196 -7.97 -0.94 8.60
CA GLY A 196 -8.00 -1.35 10.01
C GLY A 196 -6.63 -1.25 10.71
N SER A 197 -6.49 -1.81 11.91
CA SER A 197 -5.21 -1.84 12.66
C SER A 197 -4.32 -3.00 12.19
N PRO A 198 -2.99 -2.81 12.04
CA PRO A 198 -2.20 -1.64 12.47
C PRO A 198 -2.17 -0.45 11.48
N GLY A 199 -2.76 -0.58 10.28
CA GLY A 199 -2.79 0.48 9.25
C GLY A 199 -3.42 1.81 9.70
N LYS A 200 -4.21 1.79 10.79
CA LYS A 200 -4.78 2.99 11.38
C LYS A 200 -3.78 3.80 12.22
N ASN A 201 -2.70 3.18 12.73
CA ASN A 201 -1.76 3.88 13.62
C ASN A 201 -1.18 5.15 12.96
N PHE A 202 -1.35 6.30 13.63
CA PHE A 202 -0.98 7.63 13.14
C PHE A 202 0.51 7.75 12.76
N GLY A 203 1.40 7.22 13.60
CA GLY A 203 2.84 7.37 13.43
C GLY A 203 3.45 6.43 12.38
N SER A 204 2.83 5.27 12.14
CA SER A 204 3.28 4.31 11.12
C SER A 204 3.10 4.85 9.70
N VAL A 205 3.77 4.23 8.72
CA VAL A 205 3.53 4.46 7.29
C VAL A 205 2.67 3.33 6.74
N THR A 206 1.44 3.67 6.36
CA THR A 206 0.45 2.76 5.82
C THR A 206 0.43 2.84 4.31
N VAL A 207 0.57 1.69 3.66
CA VAL A 207 0.86 1.61 2.24
C VAL A 207 -0.30 0.96 1.49
N GLY A 208 -0.95 1.72 0.62
CA GLY A 208 -1.90 1.20 -0.36
C GLY A 208 -1.20 0.65 -1.61
N ALA A 209 -1.94 -0.06 -2.45
CA ALA A 209 -1.39 -0.73 -3.63
C ALA A 209 -1.73 0.03 -4.92
N THR A 210 -0.74 0.13 -5.80
CA THR A 210 -0.89 0.52 -7.21
C THR A 210 -0.52 -0.64 -8.10
N TYR A 211 -0.95 -0.58 -9.36
CA TYR A 211 -0.35 -1.37 -10.42
C TYR A 211 1.07 -0.87 -10.67
N ASN A 212 2.02 -1.77 -10.95
CA ASN A 212 3.34 -1.34 -11.41
C ASN A 212 3.19 -0.68 -12.79
N ASN A 213 3.86 0.46 -13.05
CA ASN A 213 3.86 1.10 -14.39
C ASN A 213 4.81 0.36 -15.34
N LEU A 214 4.65 -0.94 -15.43
CA LEU A 214 5.28 -1.69 -16.47
C LEU A 214 4.75 -1.16 -17.81
N THR A 215 5.60 -1.07 -18.83
CA THR A 215 5.12 -1.07 -20.24
C THR A 215 4.28 -2.32 -20.56
N SER A 216 4.23 -3.30 -19.63
CA SER A 216 3.33 -4.44 -19.52
C SER A 216 1.96 -4.13 -18.89
N SER A 217 1.65 -2.89 -18.49
CA SER A 217 0.33 -2.48 -17.99
C SER A 217 -0.74 -2.53 -19.08
N LEU A 218 -0.53 -3.28 -20.14
CA LEU A 218 -1.62 -3.72 -20.98
C LEU A 218 -2.58 -4.51 -20.09
N VAL A 219 -3.74 -3.93 -19.80
CA VAL A 219 -4.85 -4.62 -19.14
C VAL A 219 -5.81 -5.07 -20.21
N ALA A 220 -6.35 -6.27 -20.03
CA ALA A 220 -7.43 -6.75 -20.86
C ALA A 220 -8.75 -6.77 -20.09
N THR A 221 -9.82 -6.43 -20.77
CA THR A 221 -11.19 -6.72 -20.34
C THR A 221 -11.79 -7.70 -21.32
N LEU A 222 -12.34 -8.80 -20.82
CA LEU A 222 -13.10 -9.76 -21.60
C LEU A 222 -14.53 -9.86 -21.05
N GLU A 223 -15.50 -9.65 -21.93
CA GLU A 223 -16.90 -9.98 -21.67
C GLU A 223 -17.35 -11.00 -22.71
N VAL A 224 -17.98 -12.09 -22.26
CA VAL A 224 -18.64 -13.08 -23.12
C VAL A 224 -20.12 -13.11 -22.74
N ASN A 225 -21.00 -12.77 -23.69
CA ASN A 225 -22.45 -12.62 -23.48
C ASN A 225 -22.79 -11.82 -22.20
N GLU A 226 -22.19 -10.63 -22.06
CA GLU A 226 -22.39 -9.71 -20.92
C GLU A 226 -21.84 -10.20 -19.57
N LYS A 227 -21.22 -11.38 -19.51
CA LYS A 227 -20.50 -11.87 -18.32
C LYS A 227 -19.01 -11.51 -18.40
N PRO A 228 -18.44 -10.80 -17.41
CA PRO A 228 -17.02 -10.47 -17.37
C PRO A 228 -16.17 -11.67 -16.93
N TYR A 229 -14.94 -11.75 -17.46
CA TYR A 229 -13.94 -12.78 -17.14
C TYR A 229 -12.58 -12.16 -16.85
N THR A 230 -11.78 -12.86 -16.04
CA THR A 230 -10.45 -12.37 -15.65
C THR A 230 -9.41 -12.83 -16.66
N VAL A 231 -8.80 -11.88 -17.38
CA VAL A 231 -7.82 -12.17 -18.43
C VAL A 231 -6.52 -11.41 -18.21
N ILE A 232 -5.40 -12.01 -18.62
CA ILE A 232 -4.08 -11.39 -18.58
C ILE A 232 -3.51 -11.29 -19.99
N PRO A 233 -3.11 -10.10 -20.47
CA PRO A 233 -2.41 -9.99 -21.75
C PRO A 233 -1.08 -10.75 -21.77
N MET A 234 -0.86 -11.53 -22.82
CA MET A 234 0.43 -12.20 -23.04
C MET A 234 1.50 -11.19 -23.46
N VAL A 235 2.73 -11.42 -23.01
CA VAL A 235 3.90 -10.60 -23.36
C VAL A 235 4.10 -10.62 -24.88
N GLY A 236 4.17 -9.43 -25.48
CA GLY A 236 4.23 -9.23 -26.93
C GLY A 236 2.89 -8.83 -27.57
N SER A 237 1.78 -8.87 -26.83
CA SER A 237 0.50 -8.33 -27.31
C SER A 237 0.52 -6.80 -27.37
N ALA A 238 -0.19 -6.23 -28.35
CA ALA A 238 -0.34 -4.79 -28.52
C ALA A 238 -1.67 -4.28 -27.96
N SER A 239 -1.71 -3.00 -27.59
CA SER A 239 -2.95 -2.30 -27.25
C SER A 239 -3.84 -2.10 -28.46
N LEU A 240 -5.13 -1.98 -28.17
CA LEU A 240 -6.20 -1.72 -29.11
C LEU A 240 -6.66 -0.27 -28.95
N ASP A 241 -6.87 0.41 -30.07
CA ASP A 241 -7.50 1.74 -30.07
C ASP A 241 -8.99 1.65 -29.71
N GLU A 242 -9.63 0.52 -30.03
CA GLU A 242 -11.05 0.23 -29.78
C GLU A 242 -11.25 -1.25 -29.44
N PRO A 243 -12.23 -1.62 -28.61
CA PRO A 243 -12.53 -3.02 -28.29
C PRO A 243 -12.83 -3.85 -29.55
N ILE A 244 -12.25 -5.05 -29.63
CA ILE A 244 -12.62 -6.06 -30.62
C ILE A 244 -13.91 -6.72 -30.15
N LYS A 245 -14.97 -6.56 -30.96
CA LYS A 245 -16.28 -7.17 -30.72
C LYS A 245 -16.60 -8.13 -31.85
N GLY A 246 -17.02 -9.35 -31.52
CA GLY A 246 -17.29 -10.35 -32.54
C GLY A 246 -17.71 -11.69 -31.97
N GLN A 247 -17.82 -12.68 -32.86
CA GLN A 247 -18.08 -14.05 -32.43
C GLN A 247 -16.86 -14.64 -31.73
N ILE A 248 -17.08 -15.45 -30.70
CA ILE A 248 -16.06 -16.27 -30.05
C ILE A 248 -16.21 -17.73 -30.50
N ILE A 249 -15.11 -18.34 -30.94
CA ILE A 249 -15.11 -19.70 -31.54
C ILE A 249 -14.04 -20.56 -30.87
N PHE A 250 -14.38 -21.79 -30.48
CA PHE A 250 -13.41 -22.73 -29.92
C PHE A 250 -12.59 -23.41 -31.04
N GLY A 251 -11.27 -23.21 -31.02
CA GLY A 251 -10.33 -23.65 -32.05
C GLY A 251 -9.43 -24.83 -31.65
N GLY A 252 -9.81 -25.62 -30.64
CA GLY A 252 -9.01 -26.76 -30.18
C GLY A 252 -7.71 -26.31 -29.53
N TYR A 253 -6.57 -26.86 -29.98
CA TYR A 253 -5.24 -26.46 -29.52
C TYR A 253 -4.63 -25.34 -30.39
N GLY A 254 -5.36 -24.78 -31.35
CA GLY A 254 -4.85 -23.72 -32.22
C GLY A 254 -3.82 -24.22 -33.25
N LYS A 255 -3.89 -25.50 -33.64
CA LYS A 255 -3.05 -26.05 -34.70
C LYS A 255 -3.58 -25.66 -36.07
N GLN A 256 -2.68 -25.42 -37.03
CA GLN A 256 -3.05 -25.07 -38.41
C GLN A 256 -4.08 -26.03 -39.02
N LYS A 257 -3.97 -27.34 -38.77
CA LYS A 257 -4.91 -28.36 -39.29
C LYS A 257 -6.30 -28.27 -38.67
N GLU A 258 -6.42 -27.87 -37.41
CA GLU A 258 -7.71 -27.71 -36.72
C GLU A 258 -8.43 -26.48 -37.25
N LEU A 259 -7.70 -25.39 -37.47
CA LEU A 259 -8.25 -24.14 -38.00
C LEU A 259 -8.53 -24.21 -39.50
N SER A 260 -7.88 -25.14 -40.22
CA SER A 260 -8.08 -25.36 -41.65
C SER A 260 -9.50 -25.85 -41.96
N GLY A 261 -10.37 -24.93 -42.41
CA GLY A 261 -11.76 -25.23 -42.75
C GLY A 261 -12.79 -24.73 -41.73
N MET A 262 -12.35 -24.02 -40.68
CA MET A 262 -13.24 -23.28 -39.79
C MET A 262 -13.46 -21.86 -40.30
N GLU A 263 -14.66 -21.31 -40.13
CA GLU A 263 -14.96 -19.90 -40.41
C GLU A 263 -14.58 -19.04 -39.20
N VAL A 264 -13.30 -18.70 -39.08
CA VAL A 264 -12.74 -17.89 -37.96
C VAL A 264 -12.33 -16.48 -38.38
N ALA A 265 -12.71 -16.06 -39.58
CA ALA A 265 -12.46 -14.71 -40.07
C ALA A 265 -13.23 -13.70 -39.21
N ASP A 266 -12.54 -12.63 -38.79
CA ASP A 266 -13.11 -11.55 -37.96
C ASP A 266 -13.62 -11.97 -36.55
N SER A 267 -13.28 -13.19 -36.09
CA SER A 267 -13.69 -13.72 -34.77
C SER A 267 -12.61 -13.60 -33.69
N ILE A 268 -13.01 -13.79 -32.43
CA ILE A 268 -12.13 -14.04 -31.28
C ILE A 268 -11.99 -15.56 -31.11
N LEU A 269 -10.76 -16.08 -31.11
CA LEU A 269 -10.53 -17.51 -31.03
C LEU A 269 -10.23 -17.93 -29.57
N LEU A 270 -10.90 -18.96 -29.06
CA LEU A 270 -10.60 -19.61 -27.78
C LEU A 270 -9.86 -20.92 -28.03
N VAL A 271 -8.68 -21.10 -27.44
CA VAL A 271 -7.87 -22.32 -27.58
C VAL A 271 -7.35 -22.82 -26.22
N GLU A 272 -7.04 -24.11 -26.16
CA GLU A 272 -6.45 -24.74 -24.98
C GLU A 272 -4.91 -24.65 -24.99
N ARG A 273 -4.32 -24.40 -23.82
CA ARG A 273 -2.87 -24.51 -23.61
C ARG A 273 -2.40 -25.96 -23.79
N GLY A 274 -1.23 -26.14 -24.39
CA GLY A 274 -0.65 -27.47 -24.64
C GLY A 274 -0.99 -28.04 -26.03
N SER A 275 -0.98 -29.37 -26.15
CA SER A 275 -1.18 -30.13 -27.38
C SER A 275 -1.89 -31.47 -27.09
N ASP A 276 -2.62 -32.02 -28.07
CA ASP A 276 -3.18 -33.38 -28.06
C ASP A 276 -2.16 -34.48 -28.39
N VAL A 277 -0.94 -34.12 -28.78
CA VAL A 277 0.14 -35.07 -29.10
C VAL A 277 1.14 -35.14 -27.94
N GLU A 278 1.30 -36.32 -27.36
CA GLU A 278 2.21 -36.55 -26.25
C GLU A 278 3.65 -36.14 -26.59
N GLY A 279 4.22 -35.23 -25.79
CA GLY A 279 5.59 -34.73 -25.95
C GLY A 279 5.76 -33.64 -27.01
N GLU A 280 4.71 -33.22 -27.71
CA GLU A 280 4.79 -32.09 -28.63
C GLU A 280 4.77 -30.75 -27.88
N LEU A 281 5.78 -29.91 -28.13
CA LEU A 281 5.83 -28.54 -27.65
C LEU A 281 5.20 -27.60 -28.69
N LEU A 282 4.03 -27.07 -28.36
CA LEU A 282 3.32 -26.09 -29.19
C LEU A 282 3.35 -24.72 -28.53
N TYR A 283 4.22 -23.83 -29.03
CA TYR A 283 4.42 -22.49 -28.51
C TYR A 283 3.20 -21.57 -28.71
N PHE A 284 3.03 -20.58 -27.83
CA PHE A 284 1.96 -19.58 -27.97
C PHE A 284 2.12 -18.73 -29.22
N SER A 285 3.36 -18.43 -29.63
CA SER A 285 3.71 -17.78 -30.89
C SER A 285 3.13 -18.52 -32.11
N ILE A 286 3.23 -19.85 -32.13
CA ILE A 286 2.68 -20.69 -33.21
C ILE A 286 1.15 -20.67 -33.19
N LYS A 287 0.52 -20.70 -32.01
CA LYS A 287 -0.94 -20.62 -31.87
C LYS A 287 -1.47 -19.26 -32.37
N GLU A 288 -0.81 -18.18 -31.98
CA GLU A 288 -1.08 -16.82 -32.46
C GLU A 288 -0.93 -16.74 -33.97
N GLU A 289 0.17 -17.26 -34.51
CA GLU A 289 0.47 -17.18 -35.93
C GLU A 289 -0.60 -17.91 -36.76
N ASN A 290 -0.98 -19.12 -36.31
CA ASN A 290 -2.03 -19.92 -36.94
C ASN A 290 -3.39 -19.22 -36.89
N ALA A 291 -3.75 -18.64 -35.74
CA ALA A 291 -5.01 -17.90 -35.57
C ALA A 291 -5.06 -16.66 -36.47
N ALA A 292 -3.99 -15.87 -36.49
CA ALA A 292 -3.86 -14.70 -37.36
C ALA A 292 -3.89 -15.09 -38.84
N ASN A 293 -3.21 -16.17 -39.24
CA ASN A 293 -3.26 -16.69 -40.62
C ASN A 293 -4.65 -17.18 -41.03
N ALA A 294 -5.44 -17.68 -40.09
CA ALA A 294 -6.82 -18.08 -40.31
C ALA A 294 -7.81 -16.89 -40.35
N GLY A 295 -7.37 -15.68 -40.00
CA GLY A 295 -8.16 -14.45 -40.06
C GLY A 295 -8.84 -14.07 -38.74
N ALA A 296 -8.51 -14.72 -37.62
CA ALA A 296 -8.99 -14.30 -36.30
C ALA A 296 -8.45 -12.89 -35.97
N ARG A 297 -9.19 -12.14 -35.16
CA ARG A 297 -8.79 -10.79 -34.70
C ARG A 297 -8.19 -10.76 -33.31
N ALA A 298 -8.41 -11.80 -32.51
CA ALA A 298 -7.82 -11.97 -31.19
C ALA A 298 -7.76 -13.45 -30.79
N LEU A 299 -6.91 -13.77 -29.82
CA LEU A 299 -6.73 -15.12 -29.29
C LEU A 299 -6.84 -15.14 -27.75
N ILE A 300 -7.61 -16.08 -27.22
CA ILE A 300 -7.72 -16.39 -25.79
C ILE A 300 -7.17 -17.80 -25.59
N VAL A 301 -6.20 -17.95 -24.68
CA VAL A 301 -5.60 -19.25 -24.34
C VAL A 301 -5.95 -19.62 -22.90
N TYR A 302 -6.80 -20.62 -22.70
CA TYR A 302 -7.10 -21.10 -21.35
C TYR A 302 -6.12 -22.18 -20.89
N ASN A 303 -5.85 -22.19 -19.59
CA ASN A 303 -4.89 -23.10 -18.99
C ASN A 303 -5.38 -24.56 -19.03
N ASN A 304 -4.46 -25.51 -19.20
CA ASN A 304 -4.74 -26.94 -19.08
C ASN A 304 -4.59 -27.45 -17.62
N GLU A 305 -4.03 -26.62 -16.75
CA GLU A 305 -3.90 -26.85 -15.31
C GLU A 305 -4.67 -25.78 -14.51
N PRO A 306 -5.03 -26.02 -13.24
CA PRO A 306 -5.65 -24.99 -12.39
C PRO A 306 -4.79 -23.73 -12.26
N GLY A 307 -5.42 -22.56 -12.22
CA GLY A 307 -4.77 -21.25 -12.05
C GLY A 307 -4.53 -20.49 -13.37
N ILE A 308 -4.27 -19.20 -13.25
CA ILE A 308 -3.90 -18.32 -14.37
C ILE A 308 -2.40 -18.50 -14.67
N PHE A 309 -1.98 -18.28 -15.92
CA PHE A 309 -0.57 -18.34 -16.33
C PHE A 309 -0.19 -17.11 -17.16
N LEU A 310 1.08 -16.73 -17.12
CA LEU A 310 1.65 -15.73 -18.02
C LEU A 310 2.23 -16.44 -19.26
N GLY A 311 1.88 -15.95 -20.45
CA GLY A 311 2.41 -16.46 -21.72
C GLY A 311 3.27 -15.41 -22.42
N GLU A 312 4.32 -15.87 -23.11
CA GLU A 312 5.17 -15.04 -23.97
C GLU A 312 4.99 -15.43 -25.43
N LEU A 313 4.76 -14.44 -26.29
CA LEU A 313 4.69 -14.63 -27.74
C LEU A 313 6.06 -14.50 -28.40
N THR A 314 7.02 -13.84 -27.76
CA THR A 314 8.37 -13.61 -28.27
C THR A 314 9.36 -14.34 -27.37
N HIS A 315 10.07 -15.33 -27.92
CA HIS A 315 11.04 -16.17 -27.19
C HIS A 315 12.16 -16.63 -28.12
N GLU A 316 13.25 -17.19 -27.59
CA GLU A 316 14.44 -17.58 -28.37
C GLU A 316 14.18 -18.56 -29.53
N PHE A 317 13.12 -19.38 -29.42
CA PHE A 317 12.73 -20.35 -30.45
C PHE A 317 11.75 -19.84 -31.53
N VAL A 318 11.45 -18.53 -31.61
CA VAL A 318 10.57 -18.00 -32.68
C VAL A 318 11.30 -17.91 -34.02
N GLU A 319 10.56 -18.00 -35.13
CA GLU A 319 11.17 -17.84 -36.46
C GLU A 319 11.73 -16.42 -36.65
N PRO A 320 12.88 -16.25 -37.35
CA PRO A 320 13.43 -14.93 -37.65
C PRO A 320 12.42 -14.02 -38.36
N GLY A 321 12.11 -12.88 -37.74
CA GLY A 321 11.16 -11.90 -38.27
C GLY A 321 9.71 -12.09 -37.84
N TYR A 322 9.40 -13.08 -37.00
CA TYR A 322 8.10 -13.20 -36.37
C TYR A 322 7.78 -11.94 -35.53
N GLN A 323 6.55 -11.45 -35.69
CA GLN A 323 5.96 -10.38 -34.89
C GLN A 323 4.49 -10.75 -34.64
N PRO A 324 3.99 -10.68 -33.40
CA PRO A 324 2.58 -10.86 -33.11
C PRO A 324 1.71 -9.90 -33.94
N ARG A 325 0.63 -10.41 -34.53
CA ARG A 325 -0.29 -9.68 -35.41
C ARG A 325 -1.65 -9.44 -34.76
N ILE A 326 -2.04 -10.27 -33.79
CA ILE A 326 -3.29 -10.13 -33.04
C ILE A 326 -3.04 -10.12 -31.53
N PRO A 327 -3.88 -9.41 -30.74
CA PRO A 327 -3.80 -9.45 -29.27
C PRO A 327 -4.08 -10.86 -28.74
N VAL A 328 -3.30 -11.28 -27.74
CA VAL A 328 -3.45 -12.58 -27.09
C VAL A 328 -3.58 -12.39 -25.57
N VAL A 329 -4.56 -13.06 -24.98
CA VAL A 329 -4.76 -13.08 -23.52
C VAL A 329 -4.78 -14.52 -22.99
N SER A 330 -4.37 -14.71 -21.75
CA SER A 330 -4.52 -15.95 -21.01
C SER A 330 -5.66 -15.87 -20.00
N ILE A 331 -6.23 -17.03 -19.69
CA ILE A 331 -7.31 -17.21 -18.72
C ILE A 331 -7.10 -18.53 -17.96
N ASP A 332 -7.65 -18.67 -16.76
CA ASP A 332 -7.57 -19.92 -16.01
C ASP A 332 -8.41 -21.04 -16.67
N ARG A 333 -8.21 -22.26 -16.17
CA ARG A 333 -8.86 -23.46 -16.70
C ARG A 333 -10.37 -23.49 -16.45
N GLU A 334 -10.82 -23.10 -15.26
CA GLU A 334 -12.24 -23.17 -14.88
C GLU A 334 -13.05 -22.19 -15.72
N GLU A 335 -12.62 -20.93 -15.80
CA GLU A 335 -13.27 -19.91 -16.63
C GLU A 335 -13.20 -20.26 -18.12
N GLY A 336 -12.07 -20.79 -18.62
CA GLY A 336 -11.95 -21.22 -20.02
C GLY A 336 -12.89 -22.36 -20.41
N LEU A 337 -13.09 -23.33 -19.51
CA LEU A 337 -14.06 -24.41 -19.71
C LEU A 337 -15.50 -23.88 -19.65
N GLU A 338 -15.77 -22.94 -18.76
CA GLU A 338 -17.08 -22.29 -18.66
C GLU A 338 -17.45 -21.53 -19.94
N ILE A 339 -16.53 -20.71 -20.47
CA ILE A 339 -16.72 -20.01 -21.75
C ILE A 339 -17.00 -21.02 -22.86
N LYS A 340 -16.23 -22.12 -22.92
CA LYS A 340 -16.41 -23.18 -23.93
C LYS A 340 -17.80 -23.83 -23.90
N GLU A 341 -18.44 -23.90 -22.72
CA GLU A 341 -19.82 -24.38 -22.59
C GLU A 341 -20.82 -23.31 -23.03
N ILE A 342 -20.66 -22.07 -22.57
CA ILE A 342 -21.59 -20.95 -22.84
C ILE A 342 -21.66 -20.61 -24.33
N ILE A 343 -20.54 -20.66 -25.05
CA ILE A 343 -20.47 -20.30 -26.47
C ILE A 343 -21.21 -21.27 -27.40
N GLN A 344 -21.80 -22.36 -26.88
CA GLN A 344 -22.67 -23.26 -27.63
C GLN A 344 -24.07 -22.67 -27.87
N GLU A 345 -24.51 -21.74 -27.01
CA GLU A 345 -25.84 -21.11 -27.10
C GLU A 345 -25.73 -19.70 -27.71
N GLU A 346 -24.96 -18.83 -27.07
CA GLU A 346 -24.67 -17.47 -27.50
C GLU A 346 -23.16 -17.30 -27.58
N ASN A 347 -22.64 -16.77 -28.68
CA ASN A 347 -21.19 -16.79 -28.94
C ASN A 347 -20.62 -15.40 -29.20
N PHE A 348 -21.06 -14.38 -28.47
CA PHE A 348 -20.56 -13.02 -28.64
C PHE A 348 -19.57 -12.63 -27.55
N ALA A 349 -18.48 -11.96 -27.93
CA ALA A 349 -17.50 -11.47 -26.98
C ALA A 349 -17.00 -10.06 -27.34
N SER A 350 -16.59 -9.32 -26.31
CA SER A 350 -15.91 -8.04 -26.40
C SER A 350 -14.58 -8.13 -25.66
N LEU A 351 -13.48 -7.94 -26.37
CA LEU A 351 -12.13 -7.92 -25.82
C LEU A 351 -11.53 -6.53 -26.04
N ASN A 352 -11.01 -5.91 -24.99
CA ASN A 352 -10.22 -4.68 -25.11
C ASN A 352 -8.87 -4.88 -24.43
N LEU A 353 -7.80 -4.32 -25.00
CA LEU A 353 -6.46 -4.30 -24.43
C LEU A 353 -5.99 -2.85 -24.44
N PHE A 354 -5.77 -2.26 -23.29
CA PHE A 354 -5.36 -0.85 -23.20
C PHE A 354 -4.27 -0.69 -22.16
N PHE A 355 -3.44 0.33 -22.35
CA PHE A 355 -2.47 0.70 -21.33
C PHE A 355 -3.21 1.23 -20.12
N ASN A 356 -3.09 0.47 -19.06
CA ASN A 356 -3.56 0.81 -17.76
C ASN A 356 -2.56 1.77 -17.12
N PRO A 357 -2.94 3.02 -16.83
CA PRO A 357 -2.05 3.92 -16.13
C PRO A 357 -1.71 3.36 -14.75
N ASP A 358 -0.63 3.88 -14.18
CA ASP A 358 -0.39 3.74 -12.76
C ASP A 358 -1.57 4.33 -11.97
N PHE A 359 -2.39 3.43 -11.40
CA PHE A 359 -3.59 3.78 -10.67
C PHE A 359 -3.72 2.91 -9.41
N VAL A 360 -4.48 3.41 -8.42
CA VAL A 360 -4.71 2.70 -7.14
C VAL A 360 -5.50 1.42 -7.38
N ALA A 361 -4.93 0.27 -7.01
CA ALA A 361 -5.56 -1.04 -7.20
C ALA A 361 -6.95 -1.10 -6.54
N HIS A 362 -7.93 -1.71 -7.22
CA HIS A 362 -9.32 -1.72 -6.76
C HIS A 362 -9.48 -2.33 -5.36
N PHE A 363 -8.68 -3.34 -5.03
CA PHE A 363 -8.70 -4.01 -3.72
C PHE A 363 -8.03 -3.18 -2.62
N SER A 364 -7.22 -2.17 -2.95
CA SER A 364 -6.49 -1.39 -1.93
C SER A 364 -7.47 -0.71 -0.98
N SER A 365 -7.39 -1.04 0.31
CA SER A 365 -8.21 -0.40 1.34
C SER A 365 -7.97 1.11 1.37
N ARG A 366 -9.04 1.85 1.70
CA ARG A 366 -9.13 3.31 1.61
C ARG A 366 -9.48 3.92 2.95
N GLY A 367 -9.03 5.15 3.16
CA GLY A 367 -9.51 6.00 4.24
C GLY A 367 -10.97 6.45 4.04
N PRO A 368 -11.46 7.38 4.89
CA PRO A 368 -10.76 7.93 6.05
C PRO A 368 -10.77 6.95 7.23
N VAL A 369 -9.72 7.00 8.06
CA VAL A 369 -9.67 6.25 9.35
C VAL A 369 -9.95 7.15 10.56
N SER A 370 -9.71 8.44 10.40
CA SER A 370 -9.82 9.52 11.38
C SER A 370 -9.99 10.83 10.61
N PRO A 371 -10.75 11.82 11.13
CA PRO A 371 -10.79 13.14 10.52
C PRO A 371 -9.50 13.95 10.79
N PHE A 372 -8.69 13.56 11.77
CA PHE A 372 -7.51 14.34 12.18
C PHE A 372 -6.21 13.97 11.44
N TYR A 373 -6.22 12.93 10.63
CA TYR A 373 -5.04 12.52 9.86
C TYR A 373 -5.43 11.66 8.65
N ILE A 374 -4.53 11.65 7.65
CA ILE A 374 -4.76 11.01 6.35
C ILE A 374 -4.21 9.58 6.37
N LYS A 375 -5.00 8.64 5.83
CA LYS A 375 -4.58 7.26 5.50
C LYS A 375 -5.23 6.80 4.18
N PRO A 376 -4.57 5.96 3.36
CA PRO A 376 -3.18 5.51 3.53
C PRO A 376 -2.20 6.69 3.46
N ASP A 377 -0.97 6.53 3.94
CA ASP A 377 0.02 7.61 3.87
C ASP A 377 0.58 7.75 2.46
N ILE A 378 0.77 6.62 1.78
CA ILE A 378 1.41 6.51 0.48
C ILE A 378 0.87 5.27 -0.24
N VAL A 379 1.09 5.21 -1.56
CA VAL A 379 0.90 3.98 -2.33
C VAL A 379 2.20 3.51 -2.97
N ALA A 380 2.31 2.22 -3.19
CA ALA A 380 3.46 1.62 -3.87
C ALA A 380 3.00 0.45 -4.76
N PRO A 381 3.84 -0.05 -5.68
CA PRO A 381 3.49 -1.20 -6.49
C PRO A 381 3.13 -2.40 -5.61
N GLY A 382 1.89 -2.89 -5.76
CA GLY A 382 1.37 -4.02 -4.99
C GLY A 382 0.57 -5.01 -5.83
N ALA A 383 0.28 -4.71 -7.10
CA ALA A 383 -0.37 -5.65 -8.02
C ALA A 383 0.65 -6.21 -9.01
N TYR A 384 0.50 -7.51 -9.32
CA TYR A 384 1.36 -8.27 -10.25
C TYR A 384 2.86 -8.15 -9.95
N ILE A 385 3.21 -8.29 -8.67
CA ILE A 385 4.60 -8.26 -8.21
C ILE A 385 5.20 -9.65 -8.37
N ASN A 386 6.28 -9.75 -9.15
CA ASN A 386 7.10 -10.95 -9.27
C ASN A 386 8.10 -10.99 -8.10
N THR A 387 8.05 -12.03 -7.27
CA THR A 387 8.92 -12.17 -6.10
C THR A 387 9.16 -13.65 -5.76
N THR A 388 10.02 -13.89 -4.78
CA THR A 388 10.41 -15.22 -4.30
C THR A 388 9.22 -16.02 -3.77
N GLN A 389 9.21 -17.33 -4.02
CA GLN A 389 8.22 -18.29 -3.53
C GLN A 389 8.94 -19.50 -2.90
N ASN A 390 8.31 -20.19 -1.96
CA ASN A 390 8.92 -21.33 -1.28
C ASN A 390 9.55 -22.37 -2.22
N ASN A 391 10.56 -23.09 -1.73
CA ASN A 391 11.32 -24.11 -2.45
C ASN A 391 12.20 -23.57 -3.60
N GLY A 392 12.49 -22.26 -3.60
CA GLY A 392 13.33 -21.63 -4.62
C GLY A 392 12.60 -21.23 -5.89
N ASP A 393 11.26 -21.25 -5.87
CA ASP A 393 10.41 -20.83 -6.97
C ASP A 393 10.17 -19.32 -6.94
N TYR A 394 9.47 -18.80 -7.96
CA TYR A 394 9.04 -17.40 -8.03
C TYR A 394 7.58 -17.34 -8.42
N ASN A 395 6.85 -16.33 -7.97
CA ASN A 395 5.43 -16.19 -8.28
C ASN A 395 5.01 -14.73 -8.45
N PHE A 396 3.98 -14.52 -9.28
CA PHE A 396 3.28 -13.25 -9.38
C PHE A 396 2.18 -13.18 -8.32
N THR A 397 2.17 -12.08 -7.59
CA THR A 397 1.21 -11.88 -6.50
C THR A 397 0.69 -10.45 -6.45
N SER A 398 -0.46 -10.27 -5.79
CA SER A 398 -1.13 -8.98 -5.68
C SER A 398 -1.70 -8.76 -4.28
N GLY A 399 -1.58 -7.54 -3.77
CA GLY A 399 -2.03 -7.17 -2.43
C GLY A 399 -1.23 -5.98 -1.87
N THR A 400 -1.83 -5.25 -0.93
CA THR A 400 -1.10 -4.21 -0.17
C THR A 400 0.06 -4.79 0.64
N SER A 401 0.00 -6.09 0.94
CA SER A 401 1.08 -6.88 1.56
C SER A 401 2.38 -6.85 0.77
N TYR A 402 2.32 -6.59 -0.54
CA TYR A 402 3.49 -6.47 -1.43
C TYR A 402 3.85 -5.02 -1.76
N ALA A 403 2.94 -4.07 -1.48
CA ALA A 403 3.23 -2.65 -1.56
C ALA A 403 4.04 -2.16 -0.34
N ALA A 404 3.64 -2.57 0.88
CA ALA A 404 4.35 -2.28 2.13
C ALA A 404 5.87 -2.58 2.07
N PRO A 405 6.33 -3.77 1.64
CA PRO A 405 7.75 -4.09 1.58
C PRO A 405 8.55 -3.20 0.62
N HIS A 406 7.94 -2.58 -0.40
CA HIS A 406 8.65 -1.59 -1.22
C HIS A 406 9.07 -0.37 -0.39
N VAL A 407 8.18 0.10 0.49
CA VAL A 407 8.44 1.22 1.40
C VAL A 407 9.43 0.82 2.51
N SER A 408 9.35 -0.41 3.02
CA SER A 408 10.35 -0.92 3.98
C SER A 408 11.75 -0.98 3.38
N GLY A 409 11.88 -1.44 2.14
CA GLY A 409 13.14 -1.41 1.42
C GLY A 409 13.65 0.02 1.20
N ALA A 410 12.77 0.95 0.79
CA ALA A 410 13.14 2.35 0.60
C ALA A 410 13.68 2.98 1.89
N ALA A 411 13.01 2.74 3.02
CA ALA A 411 13.47 3.18 4.33
C ALA A 411 14.84 2.60 4.68
N ALA A 412 15.12 1.35 4.32
CA ALA A 412 16.45 0.74 4.56
C ALA A 412 17.56 1.45 3.78
N LEU A 413 17.30 1.86 2.54
CA LEU A 413 18.23 2.64 1.73
C LEU A 413 18.49 4.02 2.36
N LEU A 414 17.44 4.69 2.86
CA LEU A 414 17.56 5.99 3.55
C LEU A 414 18.33 5.87 4.87
N ILE A 415 18.11 4.81 5.66
CA ILE A 415 18.86 4.55 6.90
C ILE A 415 20.34 4.28 6.59
N GLN A 416 20.66 3.52 5.54
CA GLN A 416 22.06 3.31 5.15
C GLN A 416 22.72 4.63 4.71
N LYS A 417 22.00 5.50 3.98
CA LYS A 417 22.50 6.83 3.59
C LYS A 417 22.76 7.73 4.79
N ASN A 418 21.82 7.77 5.74
CA ASN A 418 21.91 8.59 6.94
C ASN A 418 21.60 7.74 8.19
N PRO A 419 22.60 7.11 8.83
CA PRO A 419 22.38 6.20 9.97
C PRO A 419 21.77 6.83 11.22
N ASN A 420 21.76 8.17 11.33
CA ASN A 420 21.18 8.89 12.47
C ASN A 420 19.81 9.50 12.14
N ILE A 421 19.22 9.17 10.99
CA ILE A 421 17.90 9.68 10.59
C ILE A 421 16.82 9.12 11.52
N HIS A 422 15.92 9.99 11.98
CA HIS A 422 14.81 9.59 12.83
C HIS A 422 13.66 9.01 12.01
N HIS A 423 12.85 8.14 12.63
CA HIS A 423 11.75 7.45 11.92
C HIS A 423 10.74 8.41 11.27
N HIS A 424 10.46 9.55 11.90
CA HIS A 424 9.54 10.58 11.38
C HIS A 424 10.15 11.37 10.21
N GLU A 425 11.48 11.48 10.15
CA GLU A 425 12.20 12.11 9.04
C GLU A 425 12.20 11.21 7.82
N ILE A 426 12.36 9.89 8.01
CA ILE A 426 12.19 8.90 6.95
C ILE A 426 10.77 9.01 6.39
N LYS A 427 9.74 9.05 7.25
CA LYS A 427 8.34 9.26 6.84
C LYS A 427 8.22 10.56 6.01
N SER A 428 8.82 11.65 6.47
CA SER A 428 8.79 12.92 5.75
C SER A 428 9.40 12.85 4.36
N LEU A 429 10.60 12.28 4.23
CA LEU A 429 11.26 12.11 2.93
C LEU A 429 10.41 11.28 1.98
N LEU A 430 9.87 10.16 2.44
CA LEU A 430 9.08 9.26 1.59
C LEU A 430 7.77 9.91 1.10
N LEU A 431 7.06 10.62 1.98
CA LEU A 431 5.76 11.21 1.65
C LEU A 431 5.91 12.48 0.81
N THR A 432 6.80 13.39 1.21
CA THR A 432 6.90 14.71 0.56
C THR A 432 7.53 14.67 -0.82
N THR A 433 8.18 13.56 -1.18
CA THR A 433 8.76 13.35 -2.51
C THR A 433 7.98 12.35 -3.36
N SER A 434 6.79 11.95 -2.93
CA SER A 434 5.92 11.05 -3.69
C SER A 434 5.35 11.73 -4.94
N GLU A 435 4.88 10.90 -5.89
CA GLU A 435 4.29 11.37 -7.15
C GLU A 435 2.78 11.16 -7.16
N PRO A 436 1.96 12.12 -7.63
CA PRO A 436 0.53 11.91 -7.78
C PRO A 436 0.20 10.69 -8.63
N VAL A 437 -0.92 10.04 -8.29
CA VAL A 437 -1.47 8.89 -9.01
C VAL A 437 -2.77 9.32 -9.65
N SER A 438 -3.01 8.93 -10.90
CA SER A 438 -4.20 9.33 -11.66
C SER A 438 -4.85 8.13 -12.34
N ASP A 439 -6.14 8.24 -12.63
CA ASP A 439 -6.83 7.26 -13.46
C ASP A 439 -6.49 7.40 -14.96
N ALA A 440 -7.13 6.59 -15.80
CA ALA A 440 -6.88 6.56 -17.25
C ALA A 440 -7.28 7.86 -17.97
N TYR A 441 -8.02 8.73 -17.28
CA TYR A 441 -8.49 10.00 -17.80
C TYR A 441 -7.66 11.18 -17.26
N GLY A 442 -6.61 10.90 -16.48
CA GLY A 442 -5.76 11.92 -15.87
C GLY A 442 -6.39 12.58 -14.65
N GLN A 443 -7.45 12.00 -14.09
CA GLN A 443 -8.02 12.46 -12.83
C GLN A 443 -7.20 11.89 -11.68
N GLU A 444 -6.59 12.78 -10.88
CA GLU A 444 -5.83 12.37 -9.71
C GLU A 444 -6.73 11.71 -8.66
N PHE A 445 -6.19 10.66 -8.01
CA PHE A 445 -6.84 9.99 -6.89
C PHE A 445 -6.83 10.86 -5.64
N SER A 446 -7.89 10.72 -4.83
CA SER A 446 -8.05 11.47 -3.59
C SER A 446 -7.09 11.01 -2.49
N LEU A 447 -6.90 11.83 -1.46
CA LEU A 447 -6.00 11.53 -0.34
C LEU A 447 -6.41 10.25 0.42
N LYS A 448 -7.71 9.97 0.51
CA LYS A 448 -8.22 8.72 1.11
C LYS A 448 -7.93 7.48 0.27
N ASP A 449 -7.63 7.64 -1.02
CA ASP A 449 -7.32 6.54 -1.94
C ASP A 449 -5.81 6.33 -2.07
N ALA A 450 -5.05 7.40 -2.26
CA ALA A 450 -3.63 7.35 -2.61
C ALA A 450 -2.67 7.95 -1.56
N GLY A 451 -3.19 8.60 -0.51
CA GLY A 451 -2.37 9.34 0.44
C GLY A 451 -1.60 10.48 -0.24
N ALA A 452 -0.30 10.59 0.05
CA ALA A 452 0.58 11.54 -0.61
C ALA A 452 0.83 11.25 -2.09
N GLY A 453 0.61 10.01 -2.53
CA GLY A 453 0.88 9.55 -3.88
C GLY A 453 1.77 8.31 -3.88
N ARG A 454 2.36 8.01 -5.03
CA ARG A 454 3.22 6.85 -5.24
C ARG A 454 4.63 7.09 -4.73
N LEU A 455 5.19 6.07 -4.08
CA LEU A 455 6.59 5.99 -3.68
C LEU A 455 7.55 6.34 -4.83
N ASN A 456 8.45 7.30 -4.56
CA ASN A 456 9.56 7.65 -5.43
C ASN A 456 10.86 7.68 -4.61
N ILE A 457 11.59 6.56 -4.62
CA ILE A 457 12.83 6.34 -3.88
C ILE A 457 13.95 7.25 -4.40
N ALA A 458 14.02 7.49 -5.71
CA ALA A 458 15.05 8.36 -6.27
C ALA A 458 14.94 9.78 -5.71
N ARG A 459 13.73 10.36 -5.74
CA ARG A 459 13.51 11.69 -5.16
C ARG A 459 13.70 11.71 -3.65
N ALA A 460 13.22 10.69 -2.92
CA ALA A 460 13.42 10.60 -1.47
C ALA A 460 14.91 10.49 -1.10
N TYR A 461 15.69 9.77 -1.91
CA TYR A 461 17.12 9.63 -1.75
C TYR A 461 17.84 10.95 -2.03
N GLU A 462 17.54 11.63 -3.13
CA GLU A 462 18.19 12.88 -3.54
C GLU A 462 17.77 14.09 -2.72
N ALA A 463 16.64 14.00 -2.00
CA ALA A 463 16.09 15.08 -1.21
C ALA A 463 17.12 15.73 -0.27
N THR A 464 17.09 17.05 -0.26
CA THR A 464 17.97 17.92 0.54
C THR A 464 17.25 18.59 1.72
N LEU A 465 15.94 18.36 1.83
CA LEU A 465 15.04 18.96 2.81
C LEU A 465 14.12 17.91 3.44
N ILE A 466 13.95 18.01 4.76
CA ILE A 466 12.90 17.33 5.53
C ILE A 466 11.86 18.39 5.93
N ILE A 467 10.58 18.08 5.76
CA ILE A 467 9.45 18.98 6.07
C ILE A 467 8.48 18.27 7.01
N GLN A 468 8.18 18.89 8.16
CA GLN A 468 7.31 18.32 9.17
C GLN A 468 6.18 19.28 9.58
N PRO A 469 4.93 18.80 9.72
CA PRO A 469 4.48 17.45 9.36
C PRO A 469 4.45 17.25 7.82
N PRO A 470 4.59 16.01 7.33
CA PRO A 470 4.62 15.72 5.89
C PRO A 470 3.24 15.71 5.22
N HIS A 471 2.18 15.79 6.01
CA HIS A 471 0.80 16.08 5.61
C HIS A 471 0.10 16.65 6.85
N PHE A 472 -1.02 17.35 6.68
CA PHE A 472 -1.75 17.90 7.83
C PHE A 472 -3.26 17.99 7.56
N VAL A 473 -4.03 18.20 8.63
CA VAL A 473 -5.45 18.55 8.54
C VAL A 473 -5.63 19.96 9.05
N MET A 474 -6.40 20.77 8.35
CA MET A 474 -6.74 22.13 8.73
C MET A 474 -8.23 22.23 9.04
N ASN A 475 -8.58 22.83 10.17
CA ASN A 475 -9.96 22.98 10.62
C ASN A 475 -10.36 24.46 10.60
N LEU A 476 -11.20 24.81 9.64
CA LEU A 476 -11.88 26.11 9.57
C LEU A 476 -13.33 25.94 10.01
N SER A 477 -13.92 27.02 10.52
CA SER A 477 -15.33 27.05 10.85
C SER A 477 -15.96 28.42 10.62
N SER A 478 -17.29 28.52 10.78
CA SER A 478 -18.02 29.80 10.71
C SER A 478 -17.40 30.89 11.60
N GLU A 479 -17.04 30.56 12.84
CA GLU A 479 -16.40 31.50 13.79
C GLU A 479 -14.89 31.62 13.61
N LYS A 480 -14.26 30.63 12.97
CA LYS A 480 -12.81 30.55 12.75
C LYS A 480 -12.51 30.36 11.25
N PRO A 481 -12.77 31.37 10.40
CA PRO A 481 -12.52 31.26 8.96
C PRO A 481 -11.03 31.37 8.60
N ILE A 482 -10.15 31.52 9.59
CA ILE A 482 -8.71 31.67 9.43
C ILE A 482 -8.01 30.66 10.34
N GLU A 483 -7.09 29.89 9.77
CA GLU A 483 -6.22 28.99 10.52
C GLU A 483 -4.76 29.08 10.03
N GLU A 484 -3.84 28.84 10.95
CA GLU A 484 -2.40 28.79 10.70
C GLU A 484 -1.85 27.41 11.02
N GLN A 485 -0.93 26.94 10.19
CA GLN A 485 -0.15 25.71 10.41
C GLN A 485 1.33 26.03 10.27
N VAL A 486 2.17 25.35 11.06
CA VAL A 486 3.63 25.53 10.99
C VAL A 486 4.25 24.28 10.40
N LEU A 487 5.07 24.47 9.36
CA LEU A 487 5.92 23.43 8.79
C LEU A 487 7.37 23.67 9.25
N GLU A 488 7.97 22.73 9.97
CA GLU A 488 9.39 22.74 10.33
C GLU A 488 10.23 22.23 9.16
N LEU A 489 11.24 23.01 8.78
CA LEU A 489 12.17 22.75 7.69
C LEU A 489 13.54 22.37 8.26
N LYS A 490 14.00 21.16 7.95
CA LYS A 490 15.36 20.71 8.31
C LYS A 490 16.17 20.41 7.05
N SER A 491 17.21 21.20 6.83
CA SER A 491 18.15 20.96 5.72
C SER A 491 19.07 19.78 6.02
N LEU A 492 19.31 18.94 5.03
CA LEU A 492 20.30 17.86 5.07
C LEU A 492 21.69 18.30 4.61
N ASN A 493 21.80 19.47 3.97
CA ASN A 493 23.02 20.00 3.34
C ASN A 493 23.44 21.38 3.90
N ASP A 494 23.17 21.63 5.18
CA ASP A 494 23.61 22.79 5.98
C ASP A 494 23.10 24.19 5.55
N SER A 495 22.23 24.33 4.54
CA SER A 495 21.65 25.64 4.21
C SER A 495 20.21 25.62 3.67
N LEU A 496 19.35 26.46 4.24
CA LEU A 496 17.97 26.70 3.81
C LEU A 496 17.88 27.97 2.94
N ASN A 497 18.41 27.90 1.73
CA ASN A 497 18.35 28.98 0.75
C ASN A 497 17.36 28.68 -0.37
N ASN A 498 16.77 29.72 -0.96
CA ASN A 498 15.86 29.64 -2.12
C ASN A 498 14.63 28.74 -1.91
N ILE A 499 13.87 29.01 -0.84
CA ILE A 499 12.58 28.35 -0.62
C ILE A 499 11.49 29.16 -1.32
N ASP A 500 10.80 28.53 -2.27
CA ASP A 500 9.60 29.04 -2.90
C ASP A 500 8.41 28.17 -2.49
N VAL A 501 7.25 28.78 -2.22
CA VAL A 501 6.09 28.09 -1.68
C VAL A 501 4.85 28.45 -2.48
N SER A 502 4.19 27.43 -3.03
CA SER A 502 2.94 27.56 -3.76
C SER A 502 1.85 26.69 -3.16
N PHE A 503 0.60 26.99 -3.53
CA PHE A 503 -0.61 26.39 -3.00
C PHE A 503 -1.47 25.90 -4.16
N GLU A 504 -1.89 24.65 -4.07
CA GLU A 504 -2.89 24.04 -4.96
C GLU A 504 -4.06 23.60 -4.07
N GLY A 505 -5.23 24.23 -4.19
CA GLY A 505 -6.37 23.95 -3.33
C GLY A 505 -7.60 24.76 -3.75
N PRO A 506 -8.64 24.79 -2.91
CA PRO A 506 -9.90 25.44 -3.30
C PRO A 506 -9.77 26.94 -3.55
N ASP A 507 -10.35 27.43 -4.64
CA ASP A 507 -10.24 28.83 -5.09
C ASP A 507 -10.78 29.87 -4.08
N PHE A 508 -11.66 29.46 -3.16
CA PHE A 508 -12.21 30.33 -2.12
C PHE A 508 -11.28 30.49 -0.91
N ILE A 509 -10.12 29.84 -0.91
CA ILE A 509 -9.10 29.95 0.14
C ILE A 509 -8.03 30.96 -0.28
N GLN A 510 -7.90 32.02 0.51
CA GLN A 510 -6.76 32.92 0.43
C GLN A 510 -5.57 32.32 1.20
N PHE A 511 -4.53 31.95 0.46
CA PHE A 511 -3.28 31.42 1.00
C PHE A 511 -2.24 32.52 1.20
N SER A 512 -1.51 32.44 2.32
CA SER A 512 -0.27 33.21 2.53
C SER A 512 0.73 32.39 3.34
N ASN A 513 2.01 32.69 3.18
CA ASN A 513 3.07 32.03 3.94
C ASN A 513 4.14 33.02 4.41
N PHE A 514 4.79 32.68 5.51
CA PHE A 514 5.89 33.45 6.07
C PHE A 514 6.91 32.51 6.73
N ARG A 515 8.19 32.69 6.42
CA ARG A 515 9.28 31.89 6.98
C ARG A 515 10.01 32.65 8.10
N GLU A 516 10.14 32.00 9.25
CA GLU A 516 10.88 32.47 10.42
C GLU A 516 11.91 31.40 10.83
N GLY A 517 13.17 31.58 10.43
CA GLY A 517 14.22 30.58 10.64
C GLY A 517 13.89 29.28 9.90
N ASN A 518 13.77 28.18 10.66
CA ASN A 518 13.39 26.87 10.16
C ASN A 518 11.88 26.67 10.06
N ASN A 519 11.07 27.60 10.54
CA ASN A 519 9.62 27.46 10.58
C ASN A 519 8.98 28.18 9.39
N LEU A 520 8.23 27.46 8.56
CA LEU A 520 7.37 27.99 7.52
C LEU A 520 5.93 28.02 8.04
N LYS A 521 5.45 29.22 8.38
CA LYS A 521 4.05 29.43 8.76
C LYS A 521 3.22 29.55 7.50
N ILE A 522 2.19 28.72 7.37
CA ILE A 522 1.18 28.80 6.33
C ILE A 522 -0.13 29.27 6.97
N ARG A 523 -0.86 30.11 6.25
CA ARG A 523 -2.14 30.66 6.70
C ARG A 523 -3.17 30.53 5.59
N MET A 524 -4.31 29.97 5.94
CA MET A 524 -5.47 29.85 5.05
C MET A 524 -6.63 30.67 5.61
N ASN A 525 -7.29 31.42 4.74
CA ASN A 525 -8.43 32.27 5.07
C ASN A 525 -9.56 31.99 4.08
N ALA A 526 -10.70 31.49 4.57
CA ALA A 526 -11.89 31.28 3.76
C ALA A 526 -12.57 32.62 3.42
N LEU A 527 -12.71 32.91 2.13
CA LEU A 527 -13.32 34.15 1.63
C LEU A 527 -14.84 34.05 1.44
N GLU A 528 -15.36 32.83 1.36
CA GLU A 528 -16.77 32.50 1.13
C GLU A 528 -17.18 31.34 2.03
N GLU A 529 -18.42 31.34 2.53
CA GLU A 529 -18.99 30.26 3.34
C GLU A 529 -19.35 29.05 2.45
N LYS A 530 -18.34 28.25 2.12
CA LYS A 530 -18.45 27.00 1.35
C LYS A 530 -18.08 25.80 2.21
N PHE A 531 -18.96 25.45 3.14
CA PHE A 531 -18.73 24.35 4.07
C PHE A 531 -18.59 23.00 3.34
N GLY A 532 -17.70 22.14 3.86
CA GLY A 532 -17.39 20.84 3.30
C GLY A 532 -15.94 20.42 3.56
N ASP A 533 -15.61 19.24 3.05
CA ASP A 533 -14.26 18.69 3.09
C ASP A 533 -13.57 18.91 1.74
N TYR A 534 -12.34 19.42 1.80
CA TYR A 534 -11.56 19.74 0.61
C TYR A 534 -10.14 19.19 0.73
N GLU A 535 -9.54 18.87 -0.40
CA GLU A 535 -8.15 18.42 -0.46
C GLU A 535 -7.29 19.49 -1.16
N GLY A 536 -6.02 19.57 -0.79
CA GLY A 536 -5.06 20.42 -1.45
C GLY A 536 -3.63 20.06 -1.12
N ARG A 537 -2.69 20.86 -1.62
CA ARG A 537 -1.25 20.64 -1.51
C ARG A 537 -0.53 21.96 -1.27
N ILE A 538 0.44 21.94 -0.36
CA ILE A 538 1.49 22.94 -0.30
C ILE A 538 2.68 22.39 -1.07
N ILE A 539 3.17 23.16 -2.04
CA ILE A 539 4.37 22.80 -2.79
C ILE A 539 5.50 23.70 -2.31
N VAL A 540 6.54 23.07 -1.75
CA VAL A 540 7.77 23.74 -1.31
C VAL A 540 8.86 23.37 -2.30
N ASN A 541 9.39 24.35 -3.01
CA ASN A 541 10.53 24.18 -3.90
C ASN A 541 11.80 24.68 -3.20
N GLN A 542 12.85 23.86 -3.18
CA GLN A 542 14.19 24.26 -2.76
C GLN A 542 15.16 24.06 -3.94
N ASN A 543 15.55 25.16 -4.58
CA ASN A 543 16.30 25.12 -5.84
C ASN A 543 15.53 24.35 -6.94
N GLU A 544 16.00 23.17 -7.35
CA GLU A 544 15.34 22.29 -8.33
C GLU A 544 14.51 21.17 -7.67
N ASP A 545 14.65 21.00 -6.35
CA ASP A 545 13.93 19.97 -5.59
C ASP A 545 12.50 20.45 -5.29
N ARG A 546 11.51 19.58 -5.53
CA ARG A 546 10.09 19.84 -5.29
C ARG A 546 9.56 18.92 -4.18
N TYR A 547 8.92 19.50 -3.18
CA TYR A 547 8.30 18.79 -2.08
C TYR A 547 6.80 19.09 -2.05
N VAL A 548 5.98 18.05 -1.90
CA VAL A 548 4.52 18.14 -1.90
C VAL A 548 4.00 17.73 -0.53
N ILE A 549 3.30 18.64 0.15
CA ILE A 549 2.70 18.41 1.45
C ILE A 549 1.18 18.43 1.25
N PRO A 550 0.52 17.26 1.15
CA PRO A 550 -0.93 17.22 1.02
C PRO A 550 -1.61 17.64 2.32
N PHE A 551 -2.79 18.23 2.19
CA PHE A 551 -3.64 18.56 3.33
C PHE A 551 -5.11 18.24 3.07
N LEU A 552 -5.80 17.90 4.15
CA LEU A 552 -7.26 17.85 4.22
C LEU A 552 -7.74 19.12 4.92
N LEU A 553 -8.75 19.77 4.37
CA LEU A 553 -9.39 20.95 4.93
C LEU A 553 -10.82 20.59 5.31
N HIS A 554 -11.12 20.63 6.61
CA HIS A 554 -12.48 20.66 7.11
C HIS A 554 -12.92 22.11 7.21
N TYR A 555 -13.96 22.50 6.48
CA TYR A 555 -14.61 23.79 6.68
C TYR A 555 -16.04 23.59 7.16
N THR A 556 -16.29 23.77 8.45
CA THR A 556 -17.56 23.38 9.08
C THR A 556 -18.45 24.57 9.40
N GLU A 557 -19.76 24.38 9.26
CA GLU A 557 -20.73 25.37 9.74
C GLU A 557 -20.73 25.44 11.26
N ALA A 558 -20.67 24.28 11.93
CA ALA A 558 -20.57 24.25 13.38
C ALA A 558 -19.16 24.62 13.86
N SER A 559 -19.11 25.27 15.02
CA SER A 559 -17.88 25.78 15.62
C SER A 559 -17.78 25.35 17.08
N ILE A 560 -16.63 24.79 17.46
CA ILE A 560 -16.28 24.45 18.84
C ILE A 560 -14.96 25.12 19.21
N SER A 561 -14.86 25.56 20.48
CA SER A 561 -13.61 25.99 21.09
C SER A 561 -13.33 25.15 22.33
N THR A 562 -12.11 24.64 22.39
CA THR A 562 -11.59 23.87 23.51
C THR A 562 -10.55 24.71 24.27
N SER A 563 -10.66 24.74 25.58
CA SER A 563 -9.67 25.38 26.46
C SER A 563 -9.26 24.43 27.56
N GLN A 564 -8.01 24.56 28.03
CA GLN A 564 -7.45 23.73 29.09
C GLN A 564 -7.18 24.58 30.34
N GLN A 565 -7.62 24.08 31.50
CA GLN A 565 -7.24 24.62 32.80
C GLN A 565 -7.01 23.48 33.79
N ASP A 566 -5.82 23.43 34.41
CA ASP A 566 -5.45 22.48 35.47
C ASP A 566 -5.77 21.00 35.14
N GLY A 567 -5.50 20.55 33.91
CA GLY A 567 -5.79 19.17 33.47
C GLY A 567 -7.27 18.89 33.18
N THR A 568 -8.10 19.93 33.09
CA THR A 568 -9.50 19.85 32.66
C THR A 568 -9.69 20.62 31.35
N LEU A 569 -10.20 19.93 30.34
CA LEU A 569 -10.69 20.52 29.10
C LEU A 569 -12.10 21.07 29.31
N SER A 570 -12.37 22.24 28.75
CA SER A 570 -13.69 22.87 28.70
C SER A 570 -14.07 23.13 27.25
N PHE A 571 -15.32 22.83 26.90
CA PHE A 571 -15.83 22.89 25.53
C PHE A 571 -16.97 23.88 25.42
N GLU A 572 -16.87 24.77 24.44
CA GLU A 572 -17.90 25.76 24.11
C GLU A 572 -18.28 25.64 22.62
N ILE A 573 -19.58 25.52 22.34
CA ILE A 573 -20.13 25.41 20.98
C ILE A 573 -20.78 26.75 20.64
N TYR A 574 -20.30 27.38 19.57
CA TYR A 574 -20.77 28.70 19.15
C TYR A 574 -21.80 28.66 18.03
N HIS A 575 -21.59 27.76 17.06
CA HIS A 575 -22.47 27.59 15.92
C HIS A 575 -22.87 26.12 15.72
N PRO A 576 -24.08 25.86 15.20
CA PRO A 576 -25.17 26.83 14.99
C PRO A 576 -25.68 27.45 16.30
N GLU A 577 -26.21 28.69 16.26
CA GLU A 577 -26.68 29.40 17.47
C GLU A 577 -27.77 28.59 18.22
N GLU A 578 -28.70 28.02 17.45
CA GLU A 578 -29.73 27.12 17.96
C GLU A 578 -29.35 25.67 17.71
N TRP A 579 -29.07 24.94 18.79
CA TRP A 579 -28.81 23.51 18.78
C TRP A 579 -29.56 22.84 19.94
N SER A 580 -29.73 21.52 19.89
CA SER A 580 -30.48 20.76 20.90
C SER A 580 -29.58 19.84 21.71
N PHE A 581 -28.58 19.27 21.05
CA PHE A 581 -27.73 18.23 21.60
C PHE A 581 -26.37 18.25 20.89
N ALA A 582 -25.29 18.01 21.63
CA ALA A 582 -23.99 17.78 21.04
C ALA A 582 -23.29 16.59 21.69
N LYS A 583 -22.62 15.79 20.87
CA LYS A 583 -21.75 14.68 21.28
C LYS A 583 -20.32 15.09 20.99
N ILE A 584 -19.50 15.20 22.03
CA ILE A 584 -18.09 15.58 21.95
C ILE A 584 -17.26 14.33 22.21
N SER A 585 -16.44 13.95 21.25
CA SER A 585 -15.47 12.86 21.33
C SER A 585 -14.07 13.46 21.41
N VAL A 586 -13.32 13.08 22.44
CA VAL A 586 -11.98 13.57 22.73
C VAL A 586 -11.03 12.39 22.63
N THR A 587 -10.12 12.45 21.67
CA THR A 587 -9.15 11.39 21.38
C THR A 587 -7.74 11.87 21.71
N ASN A 588 -7.01 11.11 22.53
CA ASN A 588 -5.58 11.34 22.72
C ASN A 588 -4.84 10.88 21.45
N SER A 589 -4.08 11.77 20.81
CA SER A 589 -3.41 11.46 19.54
C SER A 589 -2.35 10.36 19.67
N LYS A 590 -1.81 10.16 20.87
CA LYS A 590 -0.70 9.24 21.14
C LYS A 590 -1.14 7.78 21.27
N ASP A 591 -2.17 7.52 22.08
CA ASP A 591 -2.68 6.17 22.37
C ASP A 591 -4.00 5.86 21.65
N GLY A 592 -4.61 6.85 20.98
CA GLY A 592 -5.89 6.70 20.28
C GLY A 592 -7.09 6.50 21.20
N SER A 593 -6.90 6.53 22.53
CA SER A 593 -8.00 6.37 23.48
C SER A 593 -8.96 7.53 23.35
N THR A 594 -10.26 7.20 23.24
CA THR A 594 -11.32 8.16 22.99
C THR A 594 -12.33 8.13 24.11
N GLU A 595 -12.55 9.28 24.74
CA GLU A 595 -13.64 9.50 25.69
C GLU A 595 -14.73 10.35 25.04
N THR A 596 -15.98 10.17 25.47
CA THR A 596 -17.11 10.89 24.88
C THR A 596 -18.00 11.46 25.97
N ILE A 597 -18.39 12.72 25.79
CA ILE A 597 -19.38 13.40 26.62
C ILE A 597 -20.53 13.90 25.74
N SER A 598 -21.67 14.12 26.38
CA SER A 598 -22.83 14.72 25.74
C SER A 598 -23.26 15.97 26.49
N THR A 599 -23.66 16.99 25.74
CA THR A 599 -24.01 18.30 26.28
C THR A 599 -25.27 18.85 25.62
N ASN A 600 -25.85 19.87 26.25
CA ASN A 600 -27.03 20.61 25.82
C ASN A 600 -26.72 22.12 25.92
N PRO A 601 -27.48 22.98 25.21
CA PRO A 601 -27.26 24.42 25.22
C PRO A 601 -27.18 25.02 26.63
N GLY A 602 -26.29 26.00 26.80
CA GLY A 602 -26.13 26.74 28.06
C GLY A 602 -25.41 25.98 29.18
N LYS A 603 -24.92 24.75 28.93
CA LYS A 603 -24.10 23.99 29.89
C LYS A 603 -22.65 23.96 29.44
N LEU A 604 -21.76 24.56 30.24
CA LEU A 604 -20.32 24.37 30.08
C LEU A 604 -19.99 22.91 30.38
N SER A 605 -19.47 22.20 29.37
CA SER A 605 -19.08 20.81 29.49
C SER A 605 -17.58 20.70 29.67
N THR A 606 -17.15 19.82 30.56
CA THR A 606 -15.74 19.63 30.89
C THR A 606 -15.36 18.15 30.90
N MET A 607 -14.08 17.87 30.67
CA MET A 607 -13.48 16.53 30.71
C MET A 607 -12.08 16.61 31.33
N ASN A 608 -11.73 15.65 32.18
CA ASN A 608 -10.37 15.58 32.72
C ASN A 608 -9.46 14.83 31.75
N VAL A 609 -8.25 15.33 31.58
CA VAL A 609 -7.17 14.68 30.83
C VAL A 609 -6.05 14.27 31.78
N TYR A 610 -5.48 13.10 31.53
CA TYR A 610 -4.56 12.43 32.45
C TYR A 610 -3.14 12.31 31.88
N GLN A 611 -2.94 12.69 30.62
CA GLN A 611 -1.65 12.66 29.95
C GLN A 611 -1.40 13.99 29.25
N ASN A 612 -0.12 14.37 29.17
CA ASN A 612 0.28 15.49 28.32
C ASN A 612 0.37 15.01 26.87
N GLY A 613 0.07 15.91 25.94
CA GLY A 613 0.14 15.67 24.50
C GLY A 613 -1.01 16.32 23.75
N GLU A 614 -1.06 16.09 22.44
CA GLU A 614 -2.11 16.58 21.57
C GLU A 614 -3.40 15.77 21.74
N TYR A 615 -4.53 16.47 21.82
CA TYR A 615 -5.85 15.89 21.86
C TYR A 615 -6.68 16.39 20.68
N TRP A 616 -7.39 15.46 20.05
CA TRP A 616 -8.29 15.72 18.94
C TRP A 616 -9.74 15.75 19.42
N ILE A 617 -10.49 16.77 19.02
CA ILE A 617 -11.85 17.01 19.47
C ILE A 617 -12.77 16.96 18.25
N GLN A 618 -13.61 15.94 18.18
CA GLN A 618 -14.68 15.84 17.19
C GLN A 618 -16.02 16.05 17.89
N THR A 619 -16.82 16.97 17.38
CA THR A 619 -18.15 17.26 17.93
C THR A 619 -19.21 17.11 16.87
N SER A 620 -20.23 16.31 17.15
CA SER A 620 -21.44 16.24 16.34
C SER A 620 -22.54 17.05 17.03
N VAL A 621 -22.91 18.19 16.44
CA VAL A 621 -23.93 19.14 16.91
C VAL A 621 -25.22 18.88 16.16
N LYS A 622 -26.32 18.68 16.89
CA LYS A 622 -27.65 18.44 16.33
C LYS A 622 -28.57 19.62 16.56
N THR A 623 -29.27 20.04 15.51
CA THR A 623 -30.42 20.94 15.57
C THR A 623 -31.71 20.11 15.50
N GLU A 624 -32.87 20.75 15.34
CA GLU A 624 -34.13 20.01 15.13
C GLU A 624 -34.18 19.32 13.75
N GLU A 625 -33.53 19.91 12.75
CA GLU A 625 -33.61 19.46 11.34
C GLU A 625 -32.31 18.82 10.85
N ASP A 626 -31.15 19.28 11.34
CA ASP A 626 -29.83 18.97 10.78
C ASP A 626 -28.82 18.49 11.82
N SER A 627 -27.70 17.95 11.33
CA SER A 627 -26.54 17.55 12.11
C SER A 627 -25.27 18.08 11.46
N PHE A 628 -24.42 18.71 12.26
CA PHE A 628 -23.19 19.35 11.84
C PHE A 628 -22.02 18.76 12.60
N ASP A 629 -20.89 18.60 11.95
CA ASP A 629 -19.64 18.26 12.62
C ASP A 629 -18.82 19.53 12.87
N ALA A 630 -18.03 19.53 13.95
CA ALA A 630 -17.07 20.57 14.29
C ALA A 630 -15.80 19.91 14.84
N PHE A 631 -14.65 20.48 14.52
CA PHE A 631 -13.34 19.92 14.85
C PHE A 631 -12.47 20.94 15.57
N ASP A 632 -11.68 20.48 16.54
CA ASP A 632 -10.67 21.29 17.22
C ASP A 632 -9.50 20.40 17.66
N VAL A 633 -8.32 21.01 17.86
CA VAL A 633 -7.10 20.33 18.28
C VAL A 633 -6.44 21.16 19.38
N ILE A 634 -6.04 20.52 20.48
CA ILE A 634 -5.43 21.20 21.61
C ILE A 634 -4.21 20.45 22.15
N GLU A 635 -3.12 21.18 22.40
CA GLU A 635 -1.94 20.65 23.09
C GLU A 635 -2.11 20.78 24.61
N VAL A 636 -2.18 19.65 25.30
CA VAL A 636 -2.30 19.57 26.77
C VAL A 636 -0.93 19.53 27.40
N ASN A 637 -0.58 20.60 28.12
CA ASN A 637 0.76 20.77 28.71
C ASN A 637 0.82 20.52 30.23
N SER A 638 -0.32 20.29 30.88
CA SER A 638 -0.39 20.08 32.32
C SER A 638 -1.55 19.17 32.73
N VAL A 639 -1.28 18.22 33.63
CA VAL A 639 -2.25 17.26 34.15
C VAL A 639 -2.32 17.31 35.67
N LEU A 640 -3.45 16.89 36.24
CA LEU A 640 -3.68 16.89 37.69
C LEU A 640 -2.69 15.94 38.41
N PRO A 641 -1.87 16.44 39.36
CA PRO A 641 -0.90 15.61 40.07
C PRO A 641 -1.57 14.46 40.84
N GLY A 642 -1.14 13.22 40.59
CA GLY A 642 -1.60 12.04 41.34
C GLY A 642 -2.93 11.43 40.89
N THR A 643 -3.49 11.87 39.76
CA THR A 643 -4.67 11.23 39.16
C THR A 643 -4.22 10.09 38.23
N VAL A 644 -4.45 8.85 38.65
CA VAL A 644 -4.35 7.67 37.79
C VAL A 644 -5.73 7.47 37.16
N LYS A 645 -5.82 7.12 35.86
CA LYS A 645 -7.08 6.66 35.24
C LYS A 645 -7.74 5.65 36.20
N PRO A 646 -9.04 5.76 36.53
CA PRO A 646 -9.72 4.72 37.29
C PRO A 646 -9.48 3.37 36.60
N PHE A 647 -8.98 2.38 37.37
CA PHE A 647 -8.61 1.06 36.86
C PHE A 647 -9.79 0.43 36.09
N ASP A 648 -9.65 0.24 34.78
CA ASP A 648 -10.68 -0.31 33.90
C ASP A 648 -10.75 -1.83 34.05
N TRP A 649 -11.55 -2.32 35.00
CA TRP A 649 -11.52 -3.74 35.37
C TRP A 649 -12.07 -4.67 34.28
N PHE A 650 -12.79 -4.20 33.25
CA PHE A 650 -13.34 -5.06 32.18
C PHE A 650 -13.76 -4.35 30.88
N GLY A 651 -13.36 -3.09 30.63
CA GLY A 651 -13.87 -2.33 29.47
C GLY A 651 -15.39 -2.06 29.55
N LEU A 652 -15.93 -2.06 30.77
CA LEU A 652 -17.35 -1.85 31.03
C LEU A 652 -17.58 -0.43 31.56
N PRO A 653 -18.48 0.38 30.97
CA PRO A 653 -18.81 1.71 31.46
C PRO A 653 -19.17 1.69 32.95
N GLU A 654 -18.78 2.72 33.72
CA GLU A 654 -19.00 2.79 35.18
C GLU A 654 -20.45 2.52 35.60
N LYS A 655 -21.42 2.95 34.78
CA LYS A 655 -22.86 2.67 35.01
C LYS A 655 -23.17 1.17 35.01
N GLN A 656 -22.52 0.39 34.15
CA GLN A 656 -22.71 -1.07 34.07
C GLN A 656 -22.03 -1.78 35.24
N ILE A 657 -20.86 -1.32 35.68
CA ILE A 657 -20.21 -1.82 36.91
C ILE A 657 -21.11 -1.56 38.12
N GLY A 658 -21.71 -0.38 38.22
CA GLY A 658 -22.70 -0.05 39.24
C GLY A 658 -23.91 -0.99 39.22
N ILE A 659 -24.45 -1.30 38.02
CA ILE A 659 -25.58 -2.23 37.86
C ILE A 659 -25.16 -3.66 38.27
N ILE A 660 -24.00 -4.13 37.85
CA ILE A 660 -23.47 -5.46 38.20
C ILE A 660 -23.25 -5.57 39.72
N ALA A 661 -22.68 -4.54 40.34
CA ALA A 661 -22.48 -4.50 41.79
C ALA A 661 -23.82 -4.53 42.54
N ILE A 662 -24.83 -3.78 42.09
CA ILE A 662 -26.17 -3.80 42.67
C ILE A 662 -26.81 -5.19 42.51
N VAL A 663 -26.71 -5.81 41.33
CA VAL A 663 -27.23 -7.16 41.07
C VAL A 663 -26.53 -8.20 41.95
N ALA A 664 -25.21 -8.11 42.11
CA ALA A 664 -24.43 -8.99 42.98
C ALA A 664 -24.81 -8.84 44.45
N ILE A 665 -25.02 -7.61 44.93
CA ILE A 665 -25.50 -7.33 46.29
C ILE A 665 -26.90 -7.90 46.50
N VAL A 666 -27.82 -7.71 45.55
CA VAL A 666 -29.18 -8.26 45.62
C VAL A 666 -29.15 -9.79 45.62
N MET A 667 -28.35 -10.43 44.75
CA MET A 667 -28.18 -11.88 44.73
C MET A 667 -27.58 -12.42 46.04
N GLY A 668 -26.59 -11.73 46.62
CA GLY A 668 -26.00 -12.09 47.91
C GLY A 668 -27.02 -12.01 49.05
N LEU A 669 -27.83 -10.95 49.09
CA LEU A 669 -28.90 -10.78 50.09
C LEU A 669 -30.02 -11.83 49.94
N VAL A 670 -30.41 -12.15 48.71
CA VAL A 670 -31.40 -13.21 48.43
C VAL A 670 -30.84 -14.58 48.79
N GLY A 671 -29.58 -14.86 48.46
CA GLY A 671 -28.88 -16.09 48.83
C GLY A 671 -28.77 -16.29 50.35
N LEU A 672 -28.45 -15.24 51.10
CA LEU A 672 -28.42 -15.25 52.57
C LEU A 672 -29.81 -15.48 53.17
N LYS A 673 -30.86 -14.93 52.55
CA LYS A 673 -32.25 -15.12 52.98
C LYS A 673 -32.73 -16.55 52.72
N ILE A 674 -32.38 -17.14 51.58
CA ILE A 674 -32.69 -18.55 51.23
C ILE A 674 -31.88 -19.52 52.12
N SER A 675 -30.62 -19.20 52.42
CA SER A 675 -29.77 -19.97 53.35
C SER A 675 -30.37 -20.02 54.76
N ARG A 676 -30.91 -18.90 55.27
CA ARG A 676 -31.60 -18.86 56.58
C ARG A 676 -32.92 -19.64 56.61
N ILE A 677 -33.63 -19.75 55.49
CA ILE A 677 -34.90 -20.51 55.41
C ILE A 677 -34.65 -22.03 55.38
N LYS A 678 -33.46 -22.49 54.97
CA LYS A 678 -33.07 -23.92 55.00
C LYS A 678 -32.54 -24.40 56.36
N GLN A 679 -32.38 -23.53 57.35
CA GLN A 679 -31.90 -23.88 58.70
C GLN A 679 -32.99 -23.80 59.79
N VAL A 680 -34.27 -23.76 59.41
CA VAL A 680 -35.43 -23.85 60.34
C VAL A 680 -36.20 -25.14 60.09
#